data_AF-A0A661ZCL8-F1
#
_entry.id   AF-A0A661ZCL8-F1
#
_cell.length_a   1.000
_cell.length_b   1.000
_cell.length_c   1.000
_cell.angle_alpha   90.00
_cell.angle_beta   90.00
_cell.angle_gamma   90.00
#
_symmetry.space_group_name_H-M   'P 1'
#
loop_
_entity.id
_entity.type
_entity.pdbx_description
1 polymer ?
#
loop_
_entity_poly.entity_id
_entity_poly.type
_entity_poly.pdbx_seq_one_letter_code
_entity_poly.pdbx_strand_id
1 'polypeptide(L)'
;MKKFLLSVIIAFTFSQSFADGWRTNEMQVKIEITDPQDIVLINNLKLDYEVGNPTLNEITTWLVPKELELLEAAGLTCEIEIENLNNHYKNFWQTDEAYHSYQEIIDLADSLETNFPGICKRYVFGTDATGQYELTALKISDNVLTDEPEAEVLFDGGIHGDEIGGAENVIRFARDLCLGYDDDPTITNLVNDREIWLYLMVNPWGRVNMSRENSNGVDLNRDWAYMWDAWGGSSGYWSQPESKALRECMYNNQFVVHTTYHSGTEYISLPWSYRPDSPADWNHINQLGGVYSNVSGYANLEYGQGNSGMYAINGSTKDSNYGIQGSISWSMEISYSKQPPASQIMMYYNYNYPSMMAMIENSGYGVQGAITDANTGDPVTAVVFVDDYMQCYSDPTAGDYHKYILPSTYSIKVVANGYQTQTIDNVVVTSNSATTTDFQLQPIDGHYVYKFSASQIPGNNEADEGNTKAVFGAPDDINYSIGKNGWVVLDMQLPVMDGPGYDLMVYEGDSSPEGFTCYAGETIDGPWISMGEGEGTTEFDIANSGLVEAQFIKISDDGDGSANVDNAGFDLDAIEAFQTSGMYIALFDYSIDDSNGNNNGRIDPGETVYISVVLRNNGDVFAENIYGTATTSSPFVEITNPSVDFGSLAQGETAEGTYTIVVSDEAPLGETFTINIGVSANSGTYTNSYNLGFSIGLIVEDWETGGMGQYDWETGGNAGWDISTQTPYEGVYSIKSGDINDNQTSELSISYNVLASGEISFFSKVSSEASWDYLRFYIDNTLQAEWSGIVDWGESAYNVTTGQHTFKWIYTKDGSVSNNSDCGWVDYIVLPSGAVQGISAGFYADQTNVCEGATVGFNDSSTG
;
A
#
# COMPACT_ATOMS: atom_id res chain seq x y z
N MET A 1 2.16 12.74 -43.19
CA MET A 1 1.30 12.84 -44.40
C MET A 1 -0.16 12.88 -43.95
N LYS A 2 -0.87 14.00 -44.21
CA LYS A 2 -2.34 14.30 -44.29
C LYS A 2 -3.34 13.14 -44.01
N LYS A 3 -4.54 13.24 -43.41
CA LYS A 3 -5.49 14.26 -42.82
C LYS A 3 -6.68 13.41 -42.27
N PHE A 4 -7.22 13.60 -41.06
CA PHE A 4 -8.37 14.45 -40.65
C PHE A 4 -9.83 14.00 -41.03
N LEU A 5 -10.75 14.19 -40.04
CA LEU A 5 -12.24 14.16 -39.97
C LEU A 5 -12.94 12.84 -39.58
N LEU A 6 -13.62 12.67 -38.43
CA LEU A 6 -14.69 13.43 -37.73
C LEU A 6 -16.07 13.38 -38.44
N SER A 7 -17.05 12.81 -37.73
CA SER A 7 -18.45 13.27 -37.56
C SER A 7 -19.57 12.24 -37.83
N VAL A 8 -20.16 11.74 -36.72
CA VAL A 8 -21.59 11.73 -36.32
C VAL A 8 -22.67 11.17 -37.28
N ILE A 9 -23.74 10.67 -36.65
CA ILE A 9 -25.15 10.51 -37.10
C ILE A 9 -25.44 9.03 -37.45
N ILE A 10 -26.31 8.25 -36.79
CA ILE A 10 -27.64 8.52 -36.19
C ILE A 10 -27.86 7.61 -34.97
N ALA A 11 -28.22 8.20 -33.84
CA ALA A 11 -29.01 7.55 -32.81
C ALA A 11 -30.34 7.07 -33.41
N PHE A 12 -30.57 5.76 -33.47
CA PHE A 12 -31.93 5.26 -33.38
C PHE A 12 -32.19 4.86 -31.94
N THR A 13 -32.94 5.71 -31.27
CA THR A 13 -33.70 5.39 -30.07
C THR A 13 -34.43 4.06 -30.29
N PHE A 14 -33.97 3.02 -29.61
CA PHE A 14 -34.89 2.19 -28.84
C PHE A 14 -34.64 2.53 -27.38
N SER A 15 -35.45 3.45 -26.87
CA SER A 15 -35.90 3.36 -25.49
C SER A 15 -36.68 2.05 -25.37
N GLN A 16 -35.98 0.96 -25.12
CA GLN A 16 -36.55 -0.19 -24.45
C GLN A 16 -35.79 -0.29 -23.14
N SER A 17 -36.55 -0.17 -22.05
CA SER A 17 -36.14 -0.57 -20.72
C SER A 17 -35.36 -1.88 -20.79
N PHE A 18 -34.07 -1.87 -20.46
CA PHE A 18 -33.27 -3.09 -20.27
C PHE A 18 -33.60 -3.70 -18.90
N ALA A 19 -34.87 -4.08 -18.73
CA ALA A 19 -35.42 -4.71 -17.53
C ALA A 19 -35.82 -6.17 -17.78
N ASP A 20 -35.44 -6.75 -18.92
CA ASP A 20 -35.71 -8.15 -19.23
C ASP A 20 -34.36 -8.88 -19.16
N GLY A 21 -34.19 -9.80 -18.20
CA GLY A 21 -32.95 -10.58 -17.98
C GLY A 21 -32.51 -11.44 -19.17
N TRP A 22 -32.00 -12.67 -18.95
CA TRP A 22 -31.58 -13.55 -20.06
C TRP A 22 -32.66 -13.63 -21.16
N ARG A 23 -32.26 -13.76 -22.43
CA ARG A 23 -33.19 -13.89 -23.55
C ARG A 23 -34.11 -15.10 -23.31
N THR A 24 -35.34 -15.05 -23.83
CA THR A 24 -36.29 -16.15 -23.62
C THR A 24 -35.72 -17.48 -24.16
N ASN A 25 -35.53 -18.45 -23.25
CA ASN A 25 -34.88 -19.75 -23.51
C ASN A 25 -33.39 -19.67 -23.90
N GLU A 26 -32.69 -18.62 -23.48
CA GLU A 26 -31.23 -18.56 -23.63
C GLU A 26 -30.56 -19.68 -22.82
N MET A 27 -29.50 -20.25 -23.38
CA MET A 27 -28.78 -21.43 -22.93
C MET A 27 -27.31 -21.10 -22.79
N GLN A 28 -26.61 -21.71 -21.84
CA GLN A 28 -25.15 -21.79 -21.88
C GLN A 28 -24.75 -23.03 -22.65
N VAL A 29 -23.93 -22.85 -23.67
CA VAL A 29 -23.52 -23.89 -24.59
C VAL A 29 -22.02 -23.86 -24.75
N LYS A 30 -21.40 -25.01 -24.51
CA LYS A 30 -20.00 -25.25 -24.78
C LYS A 30 -19.83 -25.73 -26.22
N ILE A 31 -18.83 -25.21 -26.92
CA ILE A 31 -18.55 -25.52 -28.32
C ILE A 31 -17.12 -26.00 -28.45
N GLU A 32 -16.92 -27.16 -29.08
CA GLU A 32 -15.60 -27.64 -29.45
C GLU A 32 -15.14 -26.96 -30.76
N ILE A 33 -14.00 -26.28 -30.70
CA ILE A 33 -13.33 -25.63 -31.82
C ILE A 33 -12.33 -26.60 -32.44
N THR A 34 -12.68 -27.18 -33.57
CA THR A 34 -11.82 -28.15 -34.26
C THR A 34 -11.15 -27.58 -35.50
N ASP A 35 -11.66 -26.45 -36.02
CA ASP A 35 -11.10 -25.68 -37.13
C ASP A 35 -11.13 -24.17 -36.82
N PRO A 36 -10.05 -23.41 -37.11
CA PRO A 36 -10.05 -21.94 -37.00
C PRO A 36 -11.20 -21.22 -37.74
N GLN A 37 -11.85 -21.84 -38.74
CA GLN A 37 -13.04 -21.30 -39.39
C GLN A 37 -14.30 -21.30 -38.51
N ASP A 38 -14.35 -22.13 -37.47
CA ASP A 38 -15.47 -22.20 -36.52
C ASP A 38 -15.59 -20.86 -35.77
N ILE A 39 -14.46 -20.28 -35.35
CA ILE A 39 -14.37 -18.98 -34.69
C ILE A 39 -14.87 -17.85 -35.62
N VAL A 40 -14.59 -17.93 -36.91
CA VAL A 40 -15.07 -16.94 -37.89
C VAL A 40 -16.58 -17.01 -38.04
N LEU A 41 -17.17 -18.20 -38.00
CA LEU A 41 -18.61 -18.38 -38.05
C LEU A 41 -19.31 -17.82 -36.79
N ILE A 42 -18.78 -18.12 -35.60
CA ILE A 42 -19.28 -17.63 -34.32
C ILE A 42 -19.26 -16.09 -34.28
N ASN A 43 -18.16 -15.49 -34.72
CA ASN A 43 -18.04 -14.02 -34.85
C ASN A 43 -19.03 -13.42 -35.86
N ASN A 44 -19.31 -14.10 -36.97
CA ASN A 44 -20.29 -13.63 -37.96
C ASN A 44 -21.73 -13.69 -37.44
N LEU A 45 -22.03 -14.61 -36.52
CA LEU A 45 -23.31 -14.69 -35.83
C LEU A 45 -23.45 -13.66 -34.70
N LYS A 46 -22.36 -12.95 -34.37
CA LYS A 46 -22.29 -11.93 -33.31
C LYS A 46 -22.71 -12.47 -31.94
N LEU A 47 -22.26 -13.67 -31.63
CA LEU A 47 -22.53 -14.34 -30.37
C LEU A 47 -21.44 -13.94 -29.37
N ASP A 48 -21.83 -13.65 -28.13
CA ASP A 48 -20.90 -13.44 -27.03
C ASP A 48 -20.34 -14.79 -26.56
N TYR A 49 -19.03 -14.87 -26.35
CA TYR A 49 -18.37 -16.11 -25.93
C TYR A 49 -17.14 -15.83 -25.07
N GLU A 50 -16.87 -16.76 -24.14
CA GLU A 50 -15.66 -16.81 -23.33
C GLU A 50 -14.74 -17.93 -23.81
N VAL A 51 -13.43 -17.68 -23.74
CA VAL A 51 -12.41 -18.68 -24.07
C VAL A 51 -12.00 -19.38 -22.79
N GLY A 52 -12.43 -20.63 -22.62
CA GLY A 52 -11.94 -21.46 -21.52
C GLY A 52 -10.48 -21.82 -21.75
N ASN A 53 -9.64 -21.72 -20.70
CA ASN A 53 -8.24 -22.15 -20.59
C ASN A 53 -7.39 -22.11 -21.90
N PRO A 54 -6.30 -21.31 -21.97
CA PRO A 54 -5.52 -21.06 -23.21
C PRO A 54 -4.85 -22.28 -23.88
N THR A 55 -5.06 -23.50 -23.39
CA THR A 55 -4.56 -24.75 -23.99
C THR A 55 -5.64 -25.73 -24.49
N LEU A 56 -6.92 -25.36 -24.56
CA LEU A 56 -8.00 -26.26 -25.02
C LEU A 56 -8.87 -25.69 -26.16
N ASN A 57 -9.26 -26.60 -27.05
CA ASN A 57 -10.08 -26.40 -28.26
C ASN A 57 -11.57 -26.15 -27.94
N GLU A 58 -11.91 -25.33 -26.94
CA GLU A 58 -13.30 -25.22 -26.47
C GLU A 58 -13.65 -23.77 -26.10
N ILE A 59 -14.88 -23.33 -26.39
CA ILE A 59 -15.42 -22.02 -25.96
C ILE A 59 -16.79 -22.20 -25.30
N THR A 60 -17.17 -21.28 -24.44
CA THR A 60 -18.51 -21.21 -23.84
C THR A 60 -19.24 -20.00 -24.39
N THR A 61 -20.50 -20.16 -24.81
CA THR A 61 -21.31 -19.09 -25.40
C THR A 61 -22.76 -19.16 -24.97
N TRP A 62 -23.49 -18.04 -25.03
CA TRP A 62 -24.89 -17.95 -24.61
C TRP A 62 -25.81 -17.80 -25.81
N LEU A 63 -26.67 -18.81 -26.03
CA LEU A 63 -27.41 -18.99 -27.28
C LEU A 63 -28.89 -19.15 -27.01
N VAL A 64 -29.74 -18.58 -27.88
CA VAL A 64 -31.15 -19.03 -27.96
C VAL A 64 -31.26 -20.25 -28.90
N PRO A 65 -32.35 -21.04 -28.84
CA PRO A 65 -32.46 -22.30 -29.62
C PRO A 65 -32.26 -22.12 -31.13
N LYS A 66 -32.64 -20.96 -31.65
CA LYS A 66 -32.44 -20.58 -33.05
C LYS A 66 -30.97 -20.48 -33.45
N GLU A 67 -30.12 -19.99 -32.55
CA GLU A 67 -28.68 -19.78 -32.77
C GLU A 67 -27.94 -21.11 -32.64
N LEU A 68 -28.31 -21.93 -31.66
CA LEU A 68 -27.81 -23.30 -31.54
C LEU A 68 -28.10 -24.12 -32.80
N GLU A 69 -29.33 -24.06 -33.34
CA GLU A 69 -29.68 -24.73 -34.61
C GLU A 69 -28.78 -24.29 -35.78
N LEU A 70 -28.36 -23.01 -35.82
CA LEU A 70 -27.50 -22.49 -36.88
C LEU A 70 -26.07 -23.02 -36.75
N LEU A 71 -25.57 -23.14 -35.53
CA LEU A 71 -24.23 -23.66 -35.26
C LEU A 71 -24.14 -25.18 -35.51
N GLU A 72 -25.13 -25.94 -35.05
CA GLU A 72 -25.21 -27.38 -35.32
C GLU A 72 -25.38 -27.66 -36.83
N ALA A 73 -26.18 -26.85 -37.54
CA ALA A 73 -26.34 -26.97 -38.99
C ALA A 73 -25.06 -26.63 -39.77
N ALA A 74 -24.17 -25.83 -39.17
CA ALA A 74 -22.85 -25.54 -39.71
C ALA A 74 -21.80 -26.62 -39.38
N GLY A 75 -22.17 -27.62 -38.57
CA GLY A 75 -21.34 -28.78 -38.27
C GLY A 75 -20.51 -28.66 -37.00
N LEU A 76 -20.76 -27.66 -36.15
CA LEU A 76 -20.08 -27.52 -34.87
C LEU A 76 -20.66 -28.50 -33.84
N THR A 77 -19.78 -29.06 -33.01
CA THR A 77 -20.19 -29.89 -31.86
C THR A 77 -20.52 -28.97 -30.70
N CYS A 78 -21.80 -28.92 -30.34
CA CYS A 78 -22.32 -28.10 -29.24
C CYS A 78 -22.81 -29.00 -28.11
N GLU A 79 -22.36 -28.71 -26.88
CA GLU A 79 -22.84 -29.32 -25.64
C GLU A 79 -23.60 -28.27 -24.84
N ILE A 80 -24.90 -28.51 -24.60
CA ILE A 80 -25.71 -27.62 -23.77
C ILE A 80 -25.36 -27.90 -22.31
N GLU A 81 -24.73 -26.93 -21.64
CA GLU A 81 -24.40 -27.01 -20.21
C GLU A 81 -25.59 -26.56 -19.36
N ILE A 82 -26.30 -25.50 -19.80
CA ILE A 82 -27.50 -24.99 -19.15
C ILE A 82 -28.61 -24.80 -20.19
N GLU A 83 -29.69 -25.59 -20.07
CA GLU A 83 -30.79 -25.66 -21.06
C GLU A 83 -31.72 -24.42 -21.05
N ASN A 84 -31.74 -23.66 -19.96
CA ASN A 84 -32.49 -22.41 -19.88
C ASN A 84 -31.98 -21.58 -18.70
N LEU A 85 -31.24 -20.51 -18.98
CA LEU A 85 -30.63 -19.65 -17.96
C LEU A 85 -31.67 -18.99 -17.06
N ASN A 86 -32.77 -18.49 -17.64
CA ASN A 86 -33.87 -17.91 -16.87
C ASN A 86 -34.47 -18.90 -15.87
N ASN A 87 -34.61 -20.19 -16.22
CA ASN A 87 -35.12 -21.22 -15.32
C ASN A 87 -34.05 -21.75 -14.35
N HIS A 88 -32.82 -21.89 -14.81
CA HIS A 88 -31.68 -22.35 -14.01
C HIS A 88 -31.44 -21.39 -12.84
N TYR A 89 -31.42 -20.09 -13.14
CA TYR A 89 -31.22 -19.04 -12.13
C TYR A 89 -32.52 -18.58 -11.44
N LYS A 90 -33.70 -19.04 -11.89
CA LYS A 90 -35.01 -18.67 -11.33
C LYS A 90 -35.13 -18.91 -9.83
N ASN A 91 -34.50 -19.98 -9.35
CA ASN A 91 -34.55 -20.42 -7.95
C ASN A 91 -33.17 -20.43 -7.28
N PHE A 92 -32.11 -20.07 -7.99
CA PHE A 92 -30.73 -19.99 -7.47
C PHE A 92 -30.68 -19.13 -6.20
N TRP A 93 -31.54 -18.11 -6.15
CA TRP A 93 -31.66 -17.16 -5.05
C TRP A 93 -32.60 -17.56 -3.91
N GLN A 94 -33.45 -18.57 -4.07
CA GLN A 94 -34.55 -18.84 -3.13
C GLN A 94 -34.47 -20.17 -2.39
N THR A 95 -33.58 -21.12 -2.74
CA THR A 95 -33.69 -22.49 -2.19
C THR A 95 -32.46 -23.19 -1.67
N ASP A 96 -31.24 -22.69 -1.86
CA ASP A 96 -30.11 -23.43 -1.32
C ASP A 96 -29.85 -23.02 0.13
N GLU A 97 -30.31 -23.91 1.03
CA GLU A 97 -29.71 -24.16 2.34
C GLU A 97 -28.23 -24.60 2.21
N ALA A 98 -27.48 -24.10 1.22
CA ALA A 98 -26.08 -24.38 0.95
C ALA A 98 -25.30 -23.07 0.97
N TYR A 99 -24.01 -23.17 1.30
CA TYR A 99 -23.09 -22.05 1.18
C TYR A 99 -22.64 -21.93 -0.27
N HIS A 100 -22.64 -20.70 -0.79
CA HIS A 100 -21.99 -20.36 -2.03
C HIS A 100 -20.47 -20.51 -1.86
N SER A 101 -19.84 -21.08 -2.87
CA SER A 101 -18.41 -20.99 -3.12
C SER A 101 -18.01 -19.55 -3.43
N TYR A 102 -16.71 -19.28 -3.43
CA TYR A 102 -16.18 -17.99 -3.88
C TYR A 102 -16.68 -17.65 -5.29
N GLN A 103 -16.56 -18.59 -6.24
CA GLN A 103 -16.95 -18.35 -7.63
C GLN A 103 -18.44 -18.05 -7.72
N GLU A 104 -19.29 -18.78 -7.01
CA GLU A 104 -20.73 -18.50 -7.00
C GLU A 104 -21.02 -17.10 -6.45
N ILE A 105 -20.32 -16.61 -5.42
CA ILE A 105 -20.49 -15.23 -4.92
C ILE A 105 -20.11 -14.19 -5.99
N ILE A 106 -19.03 -14.43 -6.74
CA ILE A 106 -18.63 -13.54 -7.85
C ILE A 106 -19.65 -13.59 -8.98
N ASP A 107 -20.10 -14.78 -9.39
CA ASP A 107 -21.12 -14.94 -10.43
C ASP A 107 -22.43 -14.23 -10.04
N LEU A 108 -22.78 -14.25 -8.74
CA LEU A 108 -23.93 -13.52 -8.22
C LEU A 108 -23.73 -12.00 -8.27
N ALA A 109 -22.53 -11.51 -7.93
CA ALA A 109 -22.21 -10.10 -8.01
C ALA A 109 -22.24 -9.58 -9.46
N ASP A 110 -21.65 -10.33 -10.40
CA ASP A 110 -21.70 -10.03 -11.83
C ASP A 110 -23.14 -10.02 -12.37
N SER A 111 -23.96 -10.95 -11.88
CA SER A 111 -25.39 -10.99 -12.20
C SER A 111 -26.13 -9.76 -11.67
N LEU A 112 -25.82 -9.28 -10.46
CA LEU A 112 -26.44 -8.07 -9.90
C LEU A 112 -26.05 -6.82 -10.70
N GLU A 113 -24.77 -6.63 -11.02
CA GLU A 113 -24.34 -5.52 -11.88
C GLU A 113 -25.01 -5.58 -13.26
N THR A 114 -25.07 -6.77 -13.87
CA THR A 114 -25.66 -6.96 -15.21
C THR A 114 -27.16 -6.65 -15.23
N ASN A 115 -27.90 -7.07 -14.21
CA ASN A 115 -29.36 -6.92 -14.17
C ASN A 115 -29.82 -5.58 -13.56
N PHE A 116 -28.96 -4.93 -12.78
CA PHE A 116 -29.24 -3.66 -12.11
C PHE A 116 -28.17 -2.59 -12.42
N PRO A 117 -27.77 -2.38 -13.69
CA PRO A 117 -26.59 -1.57 -14.03
C PRO A 117 -26.77 -0.07 -13.75
N GLY A 118 -28.01 0.38 -13.52
CA GLY A 118 -28.29 1.75 -13.10
C GLY A 118 -27.97 2.00 -11.63
N ILE A 119 -27.99 0.95 -10.81
CA ILE A 119 -27.85 1.09 -9.35
C ILE A 119 -26.76 0.23 -8.72
N CYS A 120 -26.15 -0.70 -9.46
CA CYS A 120 -25.20 -1.68 -8.92
C CYS A 120 -23.96 -1.76 -9.80
N LYS A 121 -22.78 -1.70 -9.16
CA LYS A 121 -21.48 -1.74 -9.84
C LYS A 121 -20.48 -2.57 -9.03
N ARG A 122 -19.77 -3.51 -9.67
CA ARG A 122 -18.66 -4.24 -9.07
C ARG A 122 -17.34 -3.48 -9.26
N TYR A 123 -16.56 -3.43 -8.18
CA TYR A 123 -15.21 -2.89 -8.12
C TYR A 123 -14.24 -3.99 -7.71
N VAL A 124 -13.08 -4.03 -8.38
CA VAL A 124 -11.98 -4.97 -8.10
C VAL A 124 -10.80 -4.16 -7.56
N PHE A 125 -10.34 -4.48 -6.36
CA PHE A 125 -9.24 -3.78 -5.67
C PHE A 125 -7.92 -4.54 -5.73
N GLY A 126 -7.89 -5.70 -6.40
CA GLY A 126 -6.70 -6.52 -6.57
C GLY A 126 -7.03 -8.01 -6.47
N THR A 127 -6.00 -8.80 -6.16
CA THR A 127 -6.09 -10.24 -5.96
C THR A 127 -5.54 -10.62 -4.59
N ASP A 128 -5.96 -11.78 -4.09
CA ASP A 128 -5.43 -12.40 -2.87
C ASP A 128 -3.91 -12.70 -2.97
N ALA A 129 -3.31 -13.14 -1.87
CA ALA A 129 -1.88 -13.43 -1.82
C ALA A 129 -1.41 -14.53 -2.79
N THR A 130 -2.31 -15.37 -3.30
CA THR A 130 -1.97 -16.35 -4.35
C THR A 130 -2.05 -15.80 -5.78
N GLY A 131 -2.67 -14.63 -5.97
CA GLY A 131 -2.98 -14.06 -7.28
C GLY A 131 -4.13 -14.78 -8.00
N GLN A 132 -4.87 -15.66 -7.31
CA GLN A 132 -5.89 -16.51 -7.92
C GLN A 132 -7.30 -15.92 -7.82
N TYR A 133 -7.60 -15.21 -6.73
CA TYR A 133 -8.95 -14.75 -6.42
C TYR A 133 -9.01 -13.23 -6.39
N GLU A 134 -9.94 -12.65 -7.13
CA GLU A 134 -10.24 -11.21 -7.09
C GLU A 134 -10.82 -10.80 -5.73
N LEU A 135 -10.41 -9.62 -5.26
CA LEU A 135 -10.88 -8.99 -4.05
C LEU A 135 -11.80 -7.83 -4.42
N THR A 136 -13.09 -7.95 -4.10
CA THR A 136 -14.13 -7.18 -4.77
C THR A 136 -15.23 -6.68 -3.84
N ALA A 137 -15.84 -5.58 -4.23
CA ALA A 137 -17.02 -5.02 -3.59
C ALA A 137 -18.11 -4.68 -4.62
N LEU A 138 -19.36 -4.64 -4.18
CA LEU A 138 -20.46 -4.00 -4.90
C LEU A 138 -20.74 -2.63 -4.29
N LYS A 139 -20.83 -1.58 -5.13
CA LYS A 139 -21.48 -0.30 -4.78
C LYS A 139 -22.93 -0.38 -5.22
N ILE A 140 -23.86 0.01 -4.35
CA ILE A 140 -25.29 0.16 -4.63
C ILE A 140 -25.74 1.59 -4.29
N SER A 141 -26.18 2.34 -5.29
CA SER A 141 -26.66 3.74 -5.21
C SER A 141 -27.43 4.07 -6.49
N ASP A 142 -28.41 4.99 -6.48
CA ASP A 142 -29.19 5.34 -7.67
C ASP A 142 -28.38 5.98 -8.81
N ASN A 143 -27.23 6.59 -8.50
CA ASN A 143 -26.26 7.10 -9.47
C ASN A 143 -24.88 6.45 -9.31
N VAL A 144 -24.86 5.11 -9.24
CA VAL A 144 -23.71 4.26 -8.91
C VAL A 144 -22.33 4.58 -9.53
N LEU A 145 -22.28 5.28 -10.67
CA LEU A 145 -21.02 5.68 -11.35
C LEU A 145 -20.48 7.05 -10.93
N THR A 146 -21.25 7.80 -10.14
CA THR A 146 -20.91 9.13 -9.65
C THR A 146 -20.76 9.03 -8.14
N ASP A 147 -19.87 9.85 -7.62
CA ASP A 147 -19.71 10.11 -6.20
C ASP A 147 -20.56 11.33 -5.85
N GLU A 148 -21.59 11.13 -5.03
CA GLU A 148 -22.60 12.13 -4.70
C GLU A 148 -22.53 12.50 -3.21
N PRO A 149 -23.06 13.67 -2.80
CA PRO A 149 -23.00 14.10 -1.40
C PRO A 149 -24.00 13.32 -0.53
N GLU A 150 -23.73 12.04 -0.36
CA GLU A 150 -24.56 11.04 0.29
C GLU A 150 -23.77 10.28 1.35
N ALA A 151 -24.43 9.90 2.44
CA ALA A 151 -23.76 9.14 3.49
C ALA A 151 -23.41 7.73 3.00
N GLU A 152 -22.13 7.36 3.14
CA GLU A 152 -21.65 6.05 2.75
C GLU A 152 -21.67 5.03 3.88
N VAL A 153 -21.92 3.76 3.55
CA VAL A 153 -21.93 2.63 4.51
C VAL A 153 -21.21 1.42 3.94
N LEU A 154 -20.40 0.76 4.76
CA LEU A 154 -19.68 -0.46 4.38
C LEU A 154 -20.12 -1.67 5.19
N PHE A 155 -20.40 -2.77 4.48
CA PHE A 155 -20.52 -4.11 5.04
C PHE A 155 -19.48 -5.02 4.39
N ASP A 156 -18.72 -5.76 5.20
CA ASP A 156 -17.80 -6.79 4.72
C ASP A 156 -17.96 -8.10 5.47
N GLY A 157 -17.44 -9.19 4.89
CA GLY A 157 -17.44 -10.50 5.51
C GLY A 157 -16.32 -11.40 5.02
N GLY A 158 -16.07 -12.47 5.77
CA GLY A 158 -15.12 -13.50 5.37
C GLY A 158 -13.66 -13.10 5.47
N ILE A 159 -13.29 -12.19 6.38
CA ILE A 159 -11.89 -11.90 6.73
C ILE A 159 -11.18 -13.11 7.35
N HIS A 160 -11.91 -13.94 8.09
CA HIS A 160 -11.50 -15.30 8.39
C HIS A 160 -12.24 -16.26 7.45
N GLY A 161 -11.51 -17.03 6.65
CA GLY A 161 -12.12 -17.87 5.63
C GLY A 161 -12.96 -19.04 6.18
N ASP A 162 -12.69 -19.47 7.42
CA ASP A 162 -13.43 -20.51 8.12
C ASP A 162 -14.76 -20.02 8.77
N GLU A 163 -15.02 -18.71 8.75
CA GLU A 163 -16.23 -18.04 9.26
C GLU A 163 -17.21 -17.78 8.10
N ILE A 164 -17.78 -18.86 7.60
CA ILE A 164 -18.44 -18.93 6.29
C ILE A 164 -19.75 -18.15 6.16
N GLY A 165 -20.33 -17.67 7.27
CA GLY A 165 -21.63 -16.98 7.25
C GLY A 165 -21.54 -15.49 6.90
N GLY A 166 -20.40 -14.84 7.09
CA GLY A 166 -20.27 -13.39 6.85
C GLY A 166 -20.47 -13.00 5.38
N ALA A 167 -19.76 -13.66 4.47
CA ALA A 167 -19.88 -13.41 3.04
C ALA A 167 -21.30 -13.69 2.50
N GLU A 168 -22.00 -14.67 3.08
CA GLU A 168 -23.40 -14.96 2.75
C GLU A 168 -24.34 -13.83 3.15
N ASN A 169 -24.13 -13.20 4.32
CA ASN A 169 -24.93 -12.04 4.71
C ASN A 169 -24.78 -10.91 3.70
N VAL A 170 -23.54 -10.62 3.29
CA VAL A 170 -23.22 -9.52 2.38
C VAL A 170 -23.86 -9.72 1.00
N ILE A 171 -23.61 -10.86 0.33
CA ILE A 171 -24.13 -11.06 -1.04
C ILE A 171 -25.66 -11.18 -1.08
N ARG A 172 -26.28 -11.77 -0.04
CA ARG A 172 -27.76 -11.86 0.03
C ARG A 172 -28.39 -10.50 0.29
N PHE A 173 -27.73 -9.64 1.06
CA PHE A 173 -28.19 -8.29 1.28
C PHE A 173 -28.08 -7.43 0.03
N ALA A 174 -26.96 -7.52 -0.70
CA ALA A 174 -26.81 -6.87 -2.01
C ALA A 174 -27.97 -7.23 -2.96
N ARG A 175 -28.31 -8.53 -3.01
CA ARG A 175 -29.45 -9.01 -3.80
C ARG A 175 -30.78 -8.39 -3.34
N ASP A 176 -31.05 -8.37 -2.03
CA ASP A 176 -32.33 -7.86 -1.53
C ASP A 176 -32.47 -6.34 -1.75
N LEU A 177 -31.37 -5.58 -1.69
CA LEU A 177 -31.33 -4.17 -2.07
C LEU A 177 -31.66 -3.99 -3.56
N CYS A 178 -30.98 -4.71 -4.45
CA CYS A 178 -31.24 -4.62 -5.89
C CYS A 178 -32.66 -5.03 -6.27
N LEU A 179 -33.16 -6.15 -5.73
CA LEU A 179 -34.53 -6.63 -6.00
C LEU A 179 -35.60 -5.76 -5.36
N GLY A 180 -35.29 -5.08 -4.26
CA GLY A 180 -36.21 -4.19 -3.56
C GLY A 180 -36.25 -2.78 -4.14
N TYR A 181 -35.29 -2.38 -4.96
CA TYR A 181 -35.29 -1.09 -5.62
C TYR A 181 -36.46 -0.99 -6.61
N ASP A 182 -37.17 0.14 -6.61
CA ASP A 182 -38.46 0.40 -7.29
C ASP A 182 -39.68 -0.42 -6.81
N ASP A 183 -39.48 -1.48 -6.02
CA ASP A 183 -40.55 -2.35 -5.50
C ASP A 183 -40.88 -2.10 -4.01
N ASP A 184 -39.87 -1.90 -3.16
CA ASP A 184 -39.98 -1.54 -1.75
C ASP A 184 -39.61 -0.04 -1.56
N PRO A 185 -40.55 0.80 -1.13
CA PRO A 185 -40.29 2.24 -0.94
C PRO A 185 -39.18 2.54 0.06
N THR A 186 -38.95 1.68 1.06
CA THR A 186 -37.88 1.87 2.06
C THR A 186 -36.53 1.66 1.42
N ILE A 187 -36.35 0.54 0.70
CA ILE A 187 -35.11 0.23 -0.01
C ILE A 187 -34.85 1.29 -1.07
N THR A 188 -35.88 1.65 -1.85
CA THR A 188 -35.76 2.67 -2.89
C THR A 188 -35.27 4.00 -2.33
N ASN A 189 -35.86 4.47 -1.22
CA ASN A 189 -35.41 5.73 -0.61
C ASN A 189 -33.99 5.64 -0.05
N LEU A 190 -33.59 4.50 0.52
CA LEU A 190 -32.24 4.35 1.05
C LEU A 190 -31.20 4.28 -0.07
N VAL A 191 -31.48 3.59 -1.17
CA VAL A 191 -30.58 3.53 -2.34
C VAL A 191 -30.47 4.87 -3.06
N ASN A 192 -31.53 5.70 -3.03
CA ASN A 192 -31.54 7.05 -3.61
C ASN A 192 -30.85 8.13 -2.77
N ASP A 193 -30.52 7.84 -1.51
CA ASP A 193 -29.98 8.83 -0.57
C ASP A 193 -28.65 8.34 0.06
N ARG A 194 -28.08 7.20 -0.41
CA ARG A 194 -26.91 6.55 0.20
C ARG A 194 -26.05 5.86 -0.85
N GLU A 195 -24.76 5.84 -0.57
CA GLU A 195 -23.84 4.88 -1.18
C GLU A 195 -23.63 3.67 -0.27
N ILE A 196 -24.08 2.50 -0.74
CA ILE A 196 -24.02 1.26 0.04
C ILE A 196 -22.95 0.36 -0.57
N TRP A 197 -21.86 0.16 0.17
CA TRP A 197 -20.74 -0.68 -0.23
C TRP A 197 -20.78 -2.04 0.47
N LEU A 198 -20.59 -3.10 -0.32
CA LEU A 198 -20.69 -4.50 0.10
C LEU A 198 -19.43 -5.24 -0.34
N TYR A 199 -18.42 -5.34 0.54
CA TYR A 199 -17.18 -6.05 0.26
C TYR A 199 -17.37 -7.55 0.44
N LEU A 200 -17.34 -8.29 -0.66
CA LEU A 200 -17.98 -9.60 -0.75
C LEU A 200 -17.27 -10.67 0.07
N MET A 201 -15.93 -10.71 0.00
CA MET A 201 -15.11 -11.69 0.69
C MET A 201 -13.67 -11.22 0.82
N VAL A 202 -13.20 -11.01 2.05
CA VAL A 202 -11.84 -10.51 2.30
C VAL A 202 -10.78 -11.61 2.17
N ASN A 203 -11.07 -12.85 2.60
CA ASN A 203 -10.14 -13.98 2.53
C ASN A 203 -10.68 -15.14 1.66
N PRO A 204 -10.69 -15.00 0.32
CA PRO A 204 -11.22 -16.02 -0.58
C PRO A 204 -10.41 -17.33 -0.56
N TRP A 205 -9.08 -17.26 -0.49
CA TRP A 205 -8.25 -18.46 -0.35
C TRP A 205 -8.59 -19.23 0.93
N GLY A 206 -8.72 -18.52 2.05
CA GLY A 206 -9.11 -19.11 3.32
C GLY A 206 -10.49 -19.76 3.23
N ARG A 207 -11.44 -19.13 2.54
CA ARG A 207 -12.77 -19.71 2.31
C ARG A 207 -12.73 -21.02 1.53
N VAL A 208 -11.90 -21.11 0.49
CA VAL A 208 -11.75 -22.32 -0.33
C VAL A 208 -11.07 -23.43 0.46
N ASN A 209 -10.09 -23.09 1.29
CA ASN A 209 -9.30 -24.04 2.06
C ASN A 209 -9.85 -24.30 3.48
N MET A 210 -10.97 -23.65 3.83
CA MET A 210 -11.55 -23.67 5.18
C MET A 210 -10.53 -23.31 6.27
N SER A 211 -9.74 -22.28 5.99
CA SER A 211 -8.69 -21.74 6.85
C SER A 211 -9.13 -20.40 7.43
N ARG A 212 -8.75 -20.14 8.69
CA ARG A 212 -8.92 -18.83 9.31
C ARG A 212 -7.99 -17.80 8.65
N GLU A 213 -6.72 -18.16 8.54
CA GLU A 213 -5.65 -17.35 7.97
C GLU A 213 -5.70 -17.33 6.43
N ASN A 214 -5.01 -16.36 5.80
CA ASN A 214 -4.79 -16.34 4.35
C ASN A 214 -3.73 -17.38 3.90
N SER A 215 -3.37 -17.37 2.62
CA SER A 215 -2.41 -18.36 2.07
C SER A 215 -1.00 -18.28 2.66
N ASN A 216 -0.64 -17.13 3.22
CA ASN A 216 0.65 -16.90 3.88
C ASN A 216 0.64 -17.28 5.37
N GLY A 217 -0.49 -17.77 5.89
CA GLY A 217 -0.64 -18.09 7.31
C GLY A 217 -0.85 -16.87 8.21
N VAL A 218 -1.29 -15.73 7.64
CA VAL A 218 -1.57 -14.49 8.38
C VAL A 218 -3.06 -14.41 8.75
N ASP A 219 -3.34 -14.13 10.02
CA ASP A 219 -4.66 -13.70 10.48
C ASP A 219 -4.89 -12.25 10.02
N LEU A 220 -5.70 -12.07 8.98
CA LEU A 220 -5.96 -10.76 8.38
C LEU A 220 -6.60 -9.76 9.36
N ASN A 221 -7.24 -10.23 10.43
CA ASN A 221 -7.77 -9.35 11.48
C ASN A 221 -6.73 -9.05 12.59
N ARG A 222 -5.45 -9.27 12.30
CA ARG A 222 -4.27 -8.77 13.03
C ARG A 222 -3.32 -7.94 12.15
N ASP A 223 -3.67 -7.79 10.88
CA ASP A 223 -2.82 -7.18 9.85
C ASP A 223 -3.20 -5.71 9.57
N TRP A 224 -3.86 -5.02 10.52
CA TRP A 224 -4.28 -3.64 10.34
C TRP A 224 -3.43 -2.63 11.12
N ALA A 225 -3.46 -1.40 10.65
CA ALA A 225 -2.46 -0.39 10.97
C ALA A 225 -2.66 0.37 12.27
N TYR A 226 -3.86 0.35 12.87
CA TYR A 226 -4.10 1.11 14.10
C TYR A 226 -3.67 0.31 15.33
N MET A 227 -2.71 0.86 16.07
CA MET A 227 -2.13 0.23 17.26
C MET A 227 -1.70 -1.20 16.97
N TRP A 228 -0.93 -1.41 15.92
CA TRP A 228 -0.46 -2.74 15.52
C TRP A 228 0.58 -3.30 16.52
N ASP A 229 0.62 -4.61 16.75
CA ASP A 229 1.50 -5.24 17.76
C ASP A 229 2.24 -6.51 17.27
N ALA A 230 2.31 -6.73 15.96
CA ALA A 230 2.96 -7.90 15.34
C ALA A 230 2.37 -9.27 15.71
N TRP A 231 1.10 -9.32 16.15
CA TRP A 231 0.41 -10.58 16.40
C TRP A 231 -0.21 -11.19 15.11
N GLY A 232 -0.64 -12.46 15.17
CA GLY A 232 -1.37 -13.13 14.09
C GLY A 232 -0.55 -13.56 12.88
N GLY A 233 0.79 -13.60 12.98
CA GLY A 233 1.67 -13.97 11.86
C GLY A 233 1.88 -12.85 10.84
N SER A 234 1.31 -11.67 11.09
CA SER A 234 1.53 -10.46 10.29
C SER A 234 2.98 -10.00 10.39
N SER A 235 3.65 -9.81 9.25
CA SER A 235 5.05 -9.35 9.18
C SER A 235 5.17 -7.82 9.26
N GLY A 236 4.05 -7.11 9.23
CA GLY A 236 3.93 -5.65 9.27
C GLY A 236 2.46 -5.25 9.14
N TYR A 237 2.10 -4.02 9.50
CA TYR A 237 0.74 -3.54 9.23
C TYR A 237 0.46 -3.52 7.73
N TRP A 238 -0.76 -3.88 7.35
CA TRP A 238 -1.18 -4.05 5.95
C TRP A 238 -0.19 -4.87 5.11
N SER A 239 0.45 -5.88 5.71
CA SER A 239 1.46 -6.67 5.00
C SER A 239 0.86 -7.56 3.90
N GLN A 240 -0.43 -7.86 3.98
CA GLN A 240 -1.09 -8.79 3.06
C GLN A 240 -1.87 -8.06 1.94
N PRO A 241 -1.85 -8.59 0.69
CA PRO A 241 -2.66 -8.05 -0.42
C PRO A 241 -4.14 -7.90 -0.08
N GLU A 242 -4.71 -8.83 0.69
CA GLU A 242 -6.10 -8.79 1.13
C GLU A 242 -6.40 -7.56 2.01
N SER A 243 -5.52 -7.27 2.95
CA SER A 243 -5.63 -6.11 3.84
C SER A 243 -5.46 -4.81 3.07
N LYS A 244 -4.52 -4.76 2.11
CA LYS A 244 -4.29 -3.59 1.25
C LYS A 244 -5.48 -3.29 0.34
N ALA A 245 -6.11 -4.31 -0.25
CA ALA A 245 -7.28 -4.15 -1.10
C ALA A 245 -8.49 -3.62 -0.31
N LEU A 246 -8.76 -4.16 0.89
CA LEU A 246 -9.83 -3.64 1.74
C LEU A 246 -9.51 -2.22 2.24
N ARG A 247 -8.24 -1.93 2.57
CA ARG A 247 -7.77 -0.57 2.86
C ARG A 247 -8.06 0.37 1.69
N GLU A 248 -7.76 0.01 0.45
CA GLU A 248 -8.03 0.89 -0.70
C GLU A 248 -9.52 1.21 -0.84
N CYS A 249 -10.40 0.24 -0.60
CA CYS A 249 -11.83 0.49 -0.53
C CYS A 249 -12.19 1.46 0.60
N MET A 250 -11.54 1.39 1.76
CA MET A 250 -11.85 2.22 2.92
C MET A 250 -11.20 3.60 2.91
N TYR A 251 -10.02 3.75 2.28
CA TYR A 251 -9.26 5.00 2.31
C TYR A 251 -9.79 6.03 1.33
N ASN A 252 -10.45 5.56 0.26
CA ASN A 252 -10.98 6.37 -0.85
C ASN A 252 -12.47 6.74 -0.69
N ASN A 253 -13.10 6.36 0.42
CA ASN A 253 -14.53 6.50 0.68
C ASN A 253 -14.73 7.02 2.11
N GLN A 254 -15.82 7.75 2.37
CA GLN A 254 -16.14 8.37 3.67
C GLN A 254 -17.21 7.59 4.44
N PHE A 255 -16.92 6.34 4.79
CA PHE A 255 -17.87 5.49 5.51
C PHE A 255 -18.29 6.06 6.86
N VAL A 256 -19.58 6.31 7.04
CA VAL A 256 -20.16 6.73 8.32
C VAL A 256 -20.26 5.55 9.28
N VAL A 257 -20.66 4.39 8.74
CA VAL A 257 -20.84 3.14 9.47
C VAL A 257 -20.15 2.00 8.74
N HIS A 258 -19.41 1.18 9.48
CA HIS A 258 -18.74 0.00 8.98
C HIS A 258 -19.09 -1.22 9.85
N THR A 259 -19.58 -2.30 9.24
CA THR A 259 -19.87 -3.56 9.92
C THR A 259 -19.12 -4.71 9.26
N THR A 260 -18.19 -5.31 9.99
CA THR A 260 -17.50 -6.54 9.56
C THR A 260 -18.12 -7.78 10.21
N TYR A 261 -18.46 -8.79 9.39
CA TYR A 261 -19.15 -9.99 9.86
C TYR A 261 -18.19 -11.15 10.18
N HIS A 262 -18.33 -11.67 11.40
CA HIS A 262 -17.53 -12.74 11.99
C HIS A 262 -18.40 -13.90 12.52
N SER A 263 -17.76 -14.97 12.97
CA SER A 263 -18.43 -16.08 13.66
C SER A 263 -17.54 -16.76 14.71
N GLY A 264 -18.18 -17.49 15.63
CA GLY A 264 -17.55 -18.16 16.78
C GLY A 264 -18.23 -17.82 18.10
N THR A 265 -19.02 -16.74 18.12
CA THR A 265 -19.91 -16.35 19.22
C THR A 265 -21.09 -15.55 18.67
N GLU A 266 -21.95 -15.03 19.55
CA GLU A 266 -23.01 -14.06 19.21
C GLU A 266 -22.79 -12.79 20.05
N TYR A 267 -22.21 -11.74 19.45
CA TYR A 267 -21.81 -10.50 20.13
C TYR A 267 -21.53 -9.36 19.13
N ILE A 268 -21.87 -8.12 19.48
CA ILE A 268 -21.41 -6.92 18.74
C ILE A 268 -20.22 -6.31 19.47
N SER A 269 -19.04 -6.47 18.87
CA SER A 269 -17.76 -6.05 19.42
C SER A 269 -17.41 -4.64 18.98
N LEU A 270 -17.68 -3.67 19.85
CA LEU A 270 -17.47 -2.24 19.60
C LEU A 270 -16.01 -1.84 19.89
N PRO A 271 -15.49 -0.73 19.33
CA PRO A 271 -14.18 -0.20 19.68
C PRO A 271 -14.14 0.24 21.16
N TRP A 272 -12.99 0.20 21.82
CA TRP A 272 -11.71 -0.35 21.34
C TRP A 272 -11.55 -1.82 21.69
N SER A 273 -10.75 -2.55 20.91
CA SER A 273 -10.23 -3.85 21.32
C SER A 273 -8.79 -3.81 21.81
N TYR A 274 -7.99 -2.86 21.35
CA TYR A 274 -6.58 -2.79 21.75
C TYR A 274 -6.39 -2.34 23.22
N ARG A 275 -7.31 -1.53 23.77
CA ARG A 275 -7.23 -0.99 25.14
C ARG A 275 -8.56 -1.02 25.90
N PRO A 276 -8.54 -0.97 27.25
CA PRO A 276 -9.76 -1.01 28.08
C PRO A 276 -10.49 0.34 28.17
N ASP A 277 -9.82 1.46 27.94
CA ASP A 277 -10.49 2.77 27.91
C ASP A 277 -11.45 2.86 26.75
N SER A 278 -12.61 3.47 26.96
CA SER A 278 -13.60 3.64 25.90
C SER A 278 -13.22 4.80 24.98
N PRO A 279 -13.57 4.74 23.68
CA PRO A 279 -13.40 5.87 22.77
C PRO A 279 -14.18 7.11 23.24
N ALA A 280 -13.72 8.30 22.84
CA ALA A 280 -14.28 9.57 23.32
C ALA A 280 -15.77 9.78 22.97
N ASP A 281 -16.24 9.20 21.87
CA ASP A 281 -17.62 9.23 21.39
C ASP A 281 -18.43 7.98 21.76
N TRP A 282 -17.98 7.21 22.75
CA TRP A 282 -18.56 5.92 23.18
C TRP A 282 -20.09 5.91 23.24
N ASN A 283 -20.72 7.00 23.71
CA ASN A 283 -22.18 7.08 23.81
C ASN A 283 -22.88 6.92 22.44
N HIS A 284 -22.32 7.46 21.37
CA HIS A 284 -22.88 7.37 20.02
C HIS A 284 -22.73 5.95 19.47
N ILE A 285 -21.52 5.38 19.58
CA ILE A 285 -21.20 4.01 19.17
C ILE A 285 -22.08 3.00 19.91
N ASN A 286 -22.14 3.11 21.24
CA ASN A 286 -22.91 2.20 22.08
C ASN A 286 -24.42 2.29 21.79
N GLN A 287 -24.94 3.49 21.51
CA GLN A 287 -26.34 3.65 21.11
C GLN A 287 -26.62 2.97 19.76
N LEU A 288 -25.72 3.10 18.79
CA LEU A 288 -25.90 2.49 17.46
C LEU A 288 -25.77 0.95 17.52
N GLY A 289 -24.83 0.42 18.31
CA GLY A 289 -24.76 -1.02 18.61
C GLY A 289 -26.04 -1.53 19.30
N GLY A 290 -26.63 -0.72 20.17
CA GLY A 290 -27.93 -0.99 20.77
C GLY A 290 -29.08 -1.00 19.75
N VAL A 291 -29.08 -0.10 18.76
CA VAL A 291 -30.04 -0.12 17.65
C VAL A 291 -29.91 -1.43 16.88
N TYR A 292 -28.69 -1.81 16.49
CA TYR A 292 -28.43 -3.07 15.79
C TYR A 292 -28.98 -4.27 16.57
N SER A 293 -28.62 -4.39 17.85
CA SER A 293 -29.08 -5.48 18.72
C SER A 293 -30.61 -5.52 18.85
N ASN A 294 -31.25 -4.37 19.08
CA ASN A 294 -32.69 -4.28 19.34
C ASN A 294 -33.57 -4.66 18.14
N VAL A 295 -33.15 -4.33 16.92
CA VAL A 295 -33.92 -4.63 15.70
C VAL A 295 -33.57 -5.98 15.10
N SER A 296 -32.48 -6.59 15.55
CA SER A 296 -32.06 -7.91 15.09
C SER A 296 -33.07 -9.01 15.45
N GLY A 297 -32.98 -10.14 14.77
CA GLY A 297 -33.79 -11.33 15.07
C GLY A 297 -33.27 -12.18 16.23
N TYR A 298 -32.13 -11.83 16.84
CA TYR A 298 -31.56 -12.56 17.96
C TYR A 298 -32.39 -12.37 19.23
N ALA A 299 -32.47 -13.42 20.07
CA ALA A 299 -33.27 -13.35 21.29
C ALA A 299 -32.66 -12.42 22.36
N ASN A 300 -31.33 -12.40 22.48
CA ASN A 300 -30.55 -11.51 23.36
C ASN A 300 -29.15 -11.34 22.75
N LEU A 301 -28.98 -10.40 21.82
CA LEU A 301 -27.67 -10.10 21.26
C LEU A 301 -26.94 -9.11 22.17
N GLU A 302 -25.89 -9.58 22.84
CA GLU A 302 -25.05 -8.73 23.68
C GLU A 302 -24.13 -7.84 22.82
N TYR A 303 -23.81 -6.66 23.33
CA TYR A 303 -22.92 -5.70 22.70
C TYR A 303 -22.15 -4.91 23.74
N GLY A 304 -20.97 -4.43 23.36
CA GLY A 304 -20.09 -3.68 24.24
C GLY A 304 -18.67 -3.63 23.68
N GLN A 305 -17.76 -3.03 24.47
CA GLN A 305 -16.39 -2.79 24.05
C GLN A 305 -15.66 -4.12 23.84
N GLY A 306 -14.92 -4.26 22.75
CA GLY A 306 -14.27 -5.51 22.37
C GLY A 306 -13.23 -5.97 23.39
N ASN A 307 -12.44 -5.03 23.94
CA ASN A 307 -11.40 -5.34 24.91
C ASN A 307 -11.96 -6.00 26.19
N SER A 308 -12.98 -5.39 26.79
CA SER A 308 -13.55 -5.80 28.09
C SER A 308 -14.74 -6.73 27.99
N GLY A 309 -15.50 -6.66 26.89
CA GLY A 309 -16.66 -7.50 26.60
C GLY A 309 -16.32 -8.82 25.91
N MET A 310 -15.19 -8.89 25.20
CA MET A 310 -14.66 -10.12 24.61
C MET A 310 -13.23 -10.40 25.10
N TYR A 311 -12.24 -10.03 24.30
CA TYR A 311 -10.82 -10.18 24.61
C TYR A 311 -10.02 -9.13 23.84
N ALA A 312 -8.91 -8.68 24.42
CA ALA A 312 -8.05 -7.67 23.81
C ALA A 312 -7.42 -8.19 22.51
N ILE A 313 -7.47 -7.36 21.46
CA ILE A 313 -6.82 -7.61 20.17
C ILE A 313 -6.28 -6.30 19.60
N ASN A 314 -5.18 -6.39 18.86
CA ASN A 314 -4.54 -5.31 18.14
C ASN A 314 -4.59 -5.59 16.63
N GLY A 315 -4.36 -4.56 15.81
CA GLY A 315 -4.33 -4.70 14.35
C GLY A 315 -5.64 -5.21 13.76
N SER A 316 -6.78 -4.81 14.33
CA SER A 316 -8.11 -5.21 13.84
C SER A 316 -8.66 -4.23 12.79
N THR A 317 -9.47 -4.73 11.86
CA THR A 317 -10.20 -3.91 10.89
C THR A 317 -11.01 -2.83 11.58
N LYS A 318 -11.73 -3.19 12.65
CA LYS A 318 -12.71 -2.31 13.24
C LYS A 318 -12.09 -1.10 13.96
N ASP A 319 -11.02 -1.35 14.74
CA ASP A 319 -10.32 -0.31 15.47
C ASP A 319 -9.62 0.62 14.46
N SER A 320 -9.11 0.07 13.36
CA SER A 320 -8.51 0.86 12.28
C SER A 320 -9.52 1.73 11.56
N ASN A 321 -10.68 1.21 11.19
CA ASN A 321 -11.73 2.00 10.54
C ASN A 321 -12.26 3.12 11.44
N TYR A 322 -12.31 2.91 12.76
CA TYR A 322 -12.69 3.97 13.68
C TYR A 322 -11.54 4.97 13.92
N GLY A 323 -10.33 4.49 14.24
CA GLY A 323 -9.20 5.34 14.63
C GLY A 323 -8.46 6.05 13.49
N ILE A 324 -8.58 5.54 12.26
CA ILE A 324 -7.93 6.09 11.05
C ILE A 324 -8.96 6.81 10.18
N GLN A 325 -10.07 6.15 9.84
CA GLN A 325 -11.08 6.68 8.91
C GLN A 325 -12.18 7.48 9.60
N GLY A 326 -12.36 7.32 10.92
CA GLY A 326 -13.40 8.03 11.67
C GLY A 326 -14.80 7.40 11.60
N SER A 327 -14.96 6.28 10.89
CA SER A 327 -16.24 5.57 10.79
C SER A 327 -16.67 4.98 12.15
N ILE A 328 -17.98 4.90 12.42
CA ILE A 328 -18.45 4.04 13.50
C ILE A 328 -18.34 2.59 13.03
N SER A 329 -17.39 1.87 13.58
CA SER A 329 -16.94 0.58 13.06
C SER A 329 -16.95 -0.50 14.13
N TRP A 330 -17.48 -1.70 13.84
CA TRP A 330 -17.51 -2.82 14.80
C TRP A 330 -17.44 -4.19 14.12
N SER A 331 -17.17 -5.23 14.90
CA SER A 331 -17.32 -6.63 14.47
C SER A 331 -18.65 -7.20 14.96
N MET A 332 -19.43 -7.76 14.04
CA MET A 332 -20.66 -8.48 14.35
C MET A 332 -20.43 -10.00 14.27
N GLU A 333 -20.44 -10.66 15.42
CA GLU A 333 -20.33 -12.11 15.54
C GLU A 333 -21.71 -12.75 15.38
N ILE A 334 -21.96 -13.40 14.24
CA ILE A 334 -23.34 -13.80 13.85
C ILE A 334 -23.78 -15.16 14.36
N SER A 335 -22.85 -16.04 14.77
CA SER A 335 -23.19 -17.40 15.17
C SER A 335 -22.14 -18.04 16.07
N TYR A 336 -22.58 -18.82 17.06
CA TYR A 336 -21.69 -19.61 17.93
C TYR A 336 -20.81 -20.63 17.19
N SER A 337 -21.28 -21.15 16.06
CA SER A 337 -20.46 -21.98 15.18
C SER A 337 -19.86 -21.09 14.11
N LYS A 338 -18.56 -21.26 13.82
CA LYS A 338 -17.94 -20.67 12.62
C LYS A 338 -18.51 -21.23 11.32
N GLN A 339 -18.94 -22.49 11.38
CA GLN A 339 -19.44 -23.26 10.25
C GLN A 339 -20.81 -23.86 10.64
N PRO A 340 -21.85 -23.04 10.82
CA PRO A 340 -23.17 -23.58 11.12
C PRO A 340 -23.65 -24.44 9.95
N PRO A 341 -24.51 -25.45 10.19
CA PRO A 341 -25.15 -26.20 9.12
C PRO A 341 -25.81 -25.24 8.14
N ALA A 342 -25.67 -25.52 6.85
CA ALA A 342 -26.10 -24.59 5.82
C ALA A 342 -27.64 -24.35 5.82
N SER A 343 -28.43 -25.25 6.44
CA SER A 343 -29.85 -25.03 6.75
C SER A 343 -30.13 -23.88 7.74
N GLN A 344 -29.10 -23.38 8.44
CA GLN A 344 -29.20 -22.25 9.36
C GLN A 344 -28.79 -20.92 8.75
N ILE A 345 -28.19 -20.91 7.55
CA ILE A 345 -27.62 -19.66 7.01
C ILE A 345 -28.68 -18.59 6.78
N MET A 346 -29.83 -18.97 6.22
CA MET A 346 -30.95 -18.06 6.02
C MET A 346 -31.54 -17.56 7.34
N MET A 347 -31.47 -18.35 8.42
CA MET A 347 -31.88 -17.88 9.75
C MET A 347 -30.97 -16.75 10.22
N TYR A 348 -29.65 -16.94 10.14
CA TYR A 348 -28.67 -15.92 10.55
C TYR A 348 -28.73 -14.67 9.66
N TYR A 349 -28.90 -14.83 8.34
CA TYR A 349 -29.15 -13.71 7.45
C TYR A 349 -30.40 -12.92 7.86
N ASN A 350 -31.53 -13.61 8.06
CA ASN A 350 -32.79 -12.96 8.46
C ASN A 350 -32.71 -12.31 9.85
N TYR A 351 -31.82 -12.77 10.74
CA TYR A 351 -31.58 -12.10 12.01
C TYR A 351 -30.84 -10.77 11.84
N ASN A 352 -29.95 -10.66 10.85
CA ASN A 352 -29.12 -9.47 10.63
C ASN A 352 -29.75 -8.48 9.64
N TYR A 353 -30.55 -8.96 8.67
CA TYR A 353 -31.23 -8.12 7.66
C TYR A 353 -31.88 -6.84 8.21
N PRO A 354 -32.75 -6.86 9.25
CA PRO A 354 -33.34 -5.64 9.78
C PRO A 354 -32.31 -4.68 10.36
N SER A 355 -31.22 -5.20 10.93
CA SER A 355 -30.13 -4.40 11.49
C SER A 355 -29.27 -3.77 10.39
N MET A 356 -29.01 -4.49 9.30
CA MET A 356 -28.32 -3.96 8.12
C MET A 356 -29.07 -2.78 7.51
N MET A 357 -30.39 -2.92 7.30
CA MET A 357 -31.26 -1.82 6.87
C MET A 357 -31.21 -0.63 7.83
N ALA A 358 -31.22 -0.90 9.14
CA ALA A 358 -31.13 0.16 10.14
C ALA A 358 -29.78 0.88 10.12
N MET A 359 -28.67 0.22 9.80
CA MET A 359 -27.36 0.89 9.70
C MET A 359 -27.29 1.82 8.49
N ILE A 360 -27.89 1.45 7.36
CA ILE A 360 -28.06 2.35 6.20
C ILE A 360 -28.95 3.54 6.54
N GLU A 361 -30.05 3.31 7.26
CA GLU A 361 -30.93 4.40 7.68
C GLU A 361 -30.19 5.37 8.62
N ASN A 362 -29.54 4.84 9.66
CA ASN A 362 -28.90 5.64 10.70
C ASN A 362 -27.63 6.36 10.22
N SER A 363 -26.96 5.91 9.15
CA SER A 363 -25.80 6.61 8.61
C SER A 363 -26.11 8.03 8.14
N GLY A 364 -27.37 8.33 7.77
CA GLY A 364 -27.81 9.69 7.42
C GLY A 364 -28.45 10.47 8.57
N TYR A 365 -28.23 10.07 9.83
CA TYR A 365 -28.62 10.86 10.99
C TYR A 365 -27.40 11.55 11.61
N GLY A 366 -27.62 12.63 12.37
CA GLY A 366 -26.55 13.36 13.04
C GLY A 366 -26.27 14.69 12.36
N VAL A 367 -25.03 14.90 11.90
CA VAL A 367 -24.62 16.10 11.17
C VAL A 367 -24.09 15.74 9.78
N GLN A 368 -24.36 16.63 8.82
CA GLN A 368 -23.78 16.59 7.49
C GLN A 368 -23.53 18.01 6.99
N GLY A 369 -22.85 18.18 5.87
CA GLY A 369 -22.72 19.47 5.21
C GLY A 369 -21.64 19.44 4.13
N ALA A 370 -21.45 20.56 3.44
CA ALA A 370 -20.36 20.73 2.48
C ALA A 370 -19.28 21.67 3.01
N ILE A 371 -18.02 21.38 2.68
CA ILE A 371 -16.84 22.17 3.00
C ILE A 371 -16.25 22.66 1.68
N THR A 372 -16.23 23.97 1.51
CA THR A 372 -15.82 24.60 0.23
C THR A 372 -14.85 25.75 0.44
N ASP A 373 -14.06 26.04 -0.59
CA ASP A 373 -13.23 27.23 -0.66
C ASP A 373 -14.13 28.47 -0.76
N ALA A 374 -13.91 29.45 0.12
CA ALA A 374 -14.76 30.64 0.19
C ALA A 374 -14.64 31.60 -1.01
N ASN A 375 -13.56 31.49 -1.79
CA ASN A 375 -13.28 32.29 -2.99
C ASN A 375 -13.77 31.61 -4.26
N THR A 376 -13.53 30.31 -4.43
CA THR A 376 -13.86 29.57 -5.67
C THR A 376 -15.18 28.81 -5.57
N GLY A 377 -15.56 28.37 -4.37
CA GLY A 377 -16.69 27.48 -4.13
C GLY A 377 -16.38 26.01 -4.44
N ASP A 378 -15.12 25.67 -4.73
CA ASP A 378 -14.71 24.28 -4.99
C ASP A 378 -14.69 23.47 -3.67
N PRO A 379 -14.92 22.15 -3.73
CA PRO A 379 -14.76 21.23 -2.59
C PRO A 379 -13.40 21.35 -1.89
N VAL A 380 -13.40 21.26 -0.57
CA VAL A 380 -12.17 21.21 0.24
C VAL A 380 -12.16 19.95 1.07
N THR A 381 -11.13 19.15 0.87
CA THR A 381 -10.78 18.00 1.71
C THR A 381 -10.29 18.48 3.08
N ALA A 382 -10.93 18.03 4.14
CA ALA A 382 -10.76 18.56 5.49
C ALA A 382 -11.02 17.50 6.57
N VAL A 383 -10.49 17.74 7.77
CA VAL A 383 -10.80 16.99 8.98
C VAL A 383 -11.90 17.72 9.76
N VAL A 384 -12.92 17.00 10.19
CA VAL A 384 -14.09 17.54 10.92
C VAL A 384 -14.14 16.97 12.33
N PHE A 385 -14.09 17.83 13.34
CA PHE A 385 -14.19 17.47 14.76
C PHE A 385 -15.54 17.90 15.34
N VAL A 386 -16.13 17.06 16.19
CA VAL A 386 -17.38 17.35 16.93
C VAL A 386 -17.09 17.38 18.44
N ASP A 387 -17.17 18.56 19.08
CA ASP A 387 -16.74 18.78 20.47
C ASP A 387 -15.29 18.31 20.73
N ASP A 388 -14.39 18.54 19.76
CA ASP A 388 -12.98 18.08 19.77
C ASP A 388 -12.82 16.55 19.87
N TYR A 389 -13.89 15.78 19.63
CA TYR A 389 -13.85 14.33 19.47
C TYR A 389 -14.58 13.90 18.19
N MET A 390 -14.31 12.67 17.74
CA MET A 390 -14.85 12.14 16.48
C MET A 390 -14.40 12.93 15.23
N GLN A 391 -13.25 12.54 14.66
CA GLN A 391 -12.89 12.97 13.31
C GLN A 391 -13.74 12.21 12.30
N CYS A 392 -14.37 12.90 11.35
CA CYS A 392 -14.59 12.34 10.02
C CYS A 392 -13.86 13.25 9.02
N TYR A 393 -13.79 12.85 7.76
CA TYR A 393 -13.22 13.71 6.73
C TYR A 393 -14.34 14.19 5.79
N SER A 394 -14.05 15.24 5.04
CA SER A 394 -14.85 15.52 3.85
C SER A 394 -14.37 14.70 2.67
N ASP A 395 -15.30 14.36 1.79
CA ASP A 395 -15.01 13.75 0.52
C ASP A 395 -14.19 14.69 -0.38
N PRO A 396 -13.09 14.24 -1.01
CA PRO A 396 -12.27 15.10 -1.87
C PRO A 396 -12.94 15.50 -3.19
N THR A 397 -13.90 14.73 -3.69
CA THR A 397 -14.62 14.96 -4.94
C THR A 397 -15.81 15.88 -4.75
N ALA A 398 -16.63 15.61 -3.73
CA ALA A 398 -17.90 16.31 -3.49
C ALA A 398 -17.81 17.36 -2.36
N GLY A 399 -16.83 17.24 -1.46
CA GLY A 399 -16.59 18.18 -0.36
C GLY A 399 -17.57 18.00 0.81
N ASP A 400 -18.47 17.04 0.74
CA ASP A 400 -19.42 16.75 1.79
C ASP A 400 -18.81 15.91 2.90
N TYR A 401 -19.40 15.98 4.08
CA TYR A 401 -19.04 15.15 5.22
C TYR A 401 -20.30 14.65 5.90
N HIS A 402 -20.20 13.48 6.52
CA HIS A 402 -21.31 12.84 7.20
C HIS A 402 -20.86 12.23 8.54
N LYS A 403 -21.64 12.47 9.60
CA LYS A 403 -21.32 11.93 10.92
C LYS A 403 -22.56 11.60 11.75
N TYR A 404 -22.68 10.33 12.10
CA TYR A 404 -23.64 9.90 13.10
C TYR A 404 -23.27 10.38 14.50
N ILE A 405 -24.17 11.18 15.08
CA ILE A 405 -24.08 11.66 16.47
C ILE A 405 -25.48 11.78 17.06
N LEU A 406 -25.58 11.61 18.38
CA LEU A 406 -26.84 11.68 19.09
C LEU A 406 -27.42 13.10 19.18
N PRO A 407 -28.72 13.26 19.48
CA PRO A 407 -29.33 14.57 19.64
C PRO A 407 -28.73 15.34 20.82
N SER A 408 -28.09 16.47 20.54
CA SER A 408 -27.50 17.38 21.52
C SER A 408 -27.20 18.72 20.86
N THR A 409 -26.38 19.54 21.51
CA THR A 409 -25.79 20.76 20.95
C THR A 409 -24.28 20.61 20.97
N TYR A 410 -23.64 20.83 19.82
CA TYR A 410 -22.22 20.59 19.58
C TYR A 410 -21.48 21.84 19.09
N SER A 411 -20.16 21.85 19.27
CA SER A 411 -19.21 22.67 18.51
C SER A 411 -18.61 21.83 17.38
N ILE A 412 -18.56 22.37 16.16
CA ILE A 412 -18.00 21.68 15.00
C ILE A 412 -16.82 22.49 14.47
N LYS A 413 -15.63 21.88 14.48
CA LYS A 413 -14.35 22.47 14.05
C LYS A 413 -13.87 21.77 12.78
N VAL A 414 -13.49 22.55 11.78
CA VAL A 414 -12.96 22.06 10.50
C VAL A 414 -11.53 22.56 10.33
N VAL A 415 -10.62 21.65 10.00
CA VAL A 415 -9.18 21.89 9.76
C VAL A 415 -8.81 21.34 8.39
N ALA A 416 -8.10 22.11 7.57
CA ALA A 416 -7.66 21.70 6.24
C ALA A 416 -6.34 22.39 5.85
N ASN A 417 -5.53 21.71 5.05
CA ASN A 417 -4.27 22.25 4.53
C ASN A 417 -4.51 23.43 3.59
N GLY A 418 -3.81 24.53 3.82
CA GLY A 418 -3.99 25.77 3.05
C GLY A 418 -5.23 26.59 3.42
N TYR A 419 -5.89 26.30 4.56
CA TYR A 419 -7.12 26.97 4.96
C TYR A 419 -7.16 27.34 6.45
N GLN A 420 -7.80 28.48 6.74
CA GLN A 420 -8.02 28.92 8.11
C GLN A 420 -9.04 28.01 8.80
N THR A 421 -8.64 27.43 9.94
CA THR A 421 -9.54 26.67 10.81
C THR A 421 -10.81 27.45 11.14
N GLN A 422 -11.96 26.80 10.98
CA GLN A 422 -13.26 27.39 11.28
C GLN A 422 -14.00 26.53 12.30
N THR A 423 -14.64 27.18 13.27
CA THR A 423 -15.50 26.54 14.27
C THR A 423 -16.89 27.16 14.25
N ILE A 424 -17.92 26.32 14.24
CA ILE A 424 -19.31 26.73 14.43
C ILE A 424 -19.80 26.13 15.75
N ASP A 425 -20.07 27.01 16.73
CA ASP A 425 -20.63 26.62 18.02
C ASP A 425 -22.16 26.56 17.99
N ASN A 426 -22.72 25.77 18.91
CA ASN A 426 -24.15 25.64 19.15
C ASN A 426 -24.94 25.02 17.99
N VAL A 427 -24.33 24.07 17.26
CA VAL A 427 -25.03 23.25 16.26
C VAL A 427 -25.98 22.30 16.95
N VAL A 428 -27.28 22.44 16.71
CA VAL A 428 -28.33 21.64 17.37
C VAL A 428 -28.67 20.43 16.51
N VAL A 429 -28.32 19.25 16.99
CA VAL A 429 -28.66 17.97 16.35
C VAL A 429 -29.96 17.43 16.92
N THR A 430 -30.89 17.05 16.03
CA THR A 430 -32.18 16.46 16.41
C THR A 430 -32.25 14.96 16.10
N SER A 431 -33.15 14.26 16.80
CA SER A 431 -33.33 12.81 16.64
C SER A 431 -33.82 12.43 15.25
N ASN A 432 -33.22 11.38 14.67
CA ASN A 432 -33.64 10.75 13.42
C ASN A 432 -33.68 11.74 12.25
N SER A 433 -32.67 12.61 12.17
CA SER A 433 -32.52 13.62 11.12
C SER A 433 -31.06 14.00 10.98
N ALA A 434 -30.66 14.42 9.79
CA ALA A 434 -29.40 15.13 9.59
C ALA A 434 -29.55 16.63 9.85
N THR A 435 -28.56 17.23 10.48
CA THR A 435 -28.42 18.67 10.64
C THR A 435 -27.38 19.16 9.65
N THR A 436 -27.80 19.87 8.60
CA THR A 436 -26.88 20.44 7.62
C THR A 436 -26.11 21.63 8.20
N THR A 437 -24.77 21.56 8.15
CA THR A 437 -23.84 22.59 8.64
C THR A 437 -22.72 22.78 7.62
N ASP A 438 -22.86 23.78 6.74
CA ASP A 438 -21.87 24.04 5.69
C ASP A 438 -20.74 24.96 6.17
N PHE A 439 -19.56 24.78 5.59
CA PHE A 439 -18.36 25.57 5.85
C PHE A 439 -17.82 26.19 4.55
N GLN A 440 -17.36 27.44 4.66
CA GLN A 440 -16.66 28.15 3.59
C GLN A 440 -15.32 28.62 4.13
N LEU A 441 -14.27 27.84 3.86
CA LEU A 441 -12.96 28.07 4.44
C LEU A 441 -12.19 29.14 3.68
N GLN A 442 -11.53 30.03 4.41
CA GLN A 442 -10.69 31.07 3.82
C GLN A 442 -9.28 30.52 3.56
N PRO A 443 -8.75 30.62 2.32
CA PRO A 443 -7.38 30.18 2.04
C PRO A 443 -6.34 30.97 2.83
N ILE A 444 -5.33 30.27 3.35
CA ILE A 444 -4.13 30.79 4.00
C ILE A 444 -2.92 29.92 3.62
N ASP A 445 -1.73 30.36 3.98
CA ASP A 445 -0.54 29.49 3.90
C ASP A 445 -0.52 28.52 5.08
N GLY A 446 -0.01 27.31 4.86
CA GLY A 446 0.14 26.29 5.89
C GLY A 446 -0.15 24.88 5.35
N HIS A 447 0.73 23.93 5.65
CA HIS A 447 0.59 22.55 5.23
C HIS A 447 0.98 21.67 6.41
N TYR A 448 0.01 20.96 6.96
CA TYR A 448 0.13 20.15 8.16
C TYR A 448 -0.34 18.71 7.89
N VAL A 449 -0.22 17.88 8.92
CA VAL A 449 -0.78 16.53 8.90
C VAL A 449 -2.28 16.58 8.64
N TYR A 450 -2.74 15.81 7.67
CA TYR A 450 -4.15 15.70 7.30
C TYR A 450 -4.78 14.43 7.88
N LYS A 451 -4.10 13.29 7.78
CA LYS A 451 -4.69 12.00 8.13
C LYS A 451 -3.70 11.08 8.84
N PHE A 452 -4.18 10.41 9.87
CA PHE A 452 -3.44 9.37 10.57
C PHE A 452 -3.48 8.10 9.74
N SER A 453 -2.36 7.39 9.59
CA SER A 453 -2.30 6.22 8.70
C SER A 453 -1.97 4.91 9.43
N ALA A 454 -1.00 4.92 10.34
CA ALA A 454 -0.62 3.71 11.07
C ALA A 454 0.05 4.08 12.40
N SER A 455 0.00 3.19 13.39
CA SER A 455 0.78 3.35 14.62
C SER A 455 1.00 2.07 15.40
N GLN A 456 1.93 2.19 16.34
CA GLN A 456 2.16 1.22 17.39
C GLN A 456 2.59 1.94 18.67
N ILE A 457 1.92 1.62 19.77
CA ILE A 457 2.42 1.85 21.12
C ILE A 457 2.84 0.48 21.68
N PRO A 458 4.14 0.20 21.84
CA PRO A 458 4.59 -1.11 22.28
C PRO A 458 4.00 -1.52 23.63
N GLY A 459 3.36 -2.70 23.65
CA GLY A 459 2.69 -3.23 24.84
C GLY A 459 1.38 -2.55 25.20
N ASN A 460 0.85 -1.65 24.35
CA ASN A 460 -0.35 -0.84 24.60
C ASN A 460 -0.30 -0.19 25.98
N ASN A 461 0.76 0.58 26.27
CA ASN A 461 0.90 1.27 27.54
C ASN A 461 -0.39 1.98 27.93
N GLU A 462 -1.10 1.47 28.95
CA GLU A 462 -2.39 2.00 29.38
C GLU A 462 -2.26 3.40 29.99
N ALA A 463 -1.05 3.80 30.39
CA ALA A 463 -0.76 5.14 30.88
C ALA A 463 -0.73 6.19 29.74
N ASP A 464 -0.44 5.79 28.50
CA ASP A 464 -0.49 6.70 27.36
C ASP A 464 -1.94 6.89 26.90
N GLU A 465 -2.30 8.12 26.56
CA GLU A 465 -3.70 8.48 26.26
C GLU A 465 -4.19 7.89 24.92
N GLY A 466 -3.28 7.51 24.02
CA GLY A 466 -3.63 7.04 22.69
C GLY A 466 -4.38 8.09 21.86
N ASN A 467 -4.10 9.37 22.11
CA ASN A 467 -4.79 10.52 21.54
C ASN A 467 -4.27 10.85 20.12
N THR A 468 -4.40 9.90 19.18
CA THR A 468 -3.84 10.01 17.82
C THR A 468 -4.26 11.25 17.04
N LYS A 469 -5.40 11.83 17.40
CA LYS A 469 -5.98 13.03 16.78
C LYS A 469 -5.32 14.35 17.16
N ALA A 470 -4.45 14.31 18.17
CA ALA A 470 -3.72 15.48 18.63
C ALA A 470 -2.83 16.06 17.52
N VAL A 471 -2.34 15.20 16.62
CA VAL A 471 -1.35 15.54 15.59
C VAL A 471 -1.87 16.43 14.45
N PHE A 472 -3.17 16.76 14.42
CA PHE A 472 -3.82 17.38 13.25
C PHE A 472 -3.83 18.90 13.31
N GLY A 473 -3.28 19.51 12.26
CA GLY A 473 -3.25 20.95 12.07
C GLY A 473 -1.99 21.60 12.65
N ALA A 474 -2.11 22.90 12.95
CA ALA A 474 -1.02 23.68 13.52
C ALA A 474 -0.76 23.27 14.99
N PRO A 475 0.48 23.40 15.48
CA PRO A 475 0.84 23.02 16.85
C PRO A 475 -0.05 23.73 17.89
N ASP A 476 -0.60 22.97 18.83
CA ASP A 476 -1.54 23.46 19.85
C ASP A 476 -1.23 23.01 21.28
N ASP A 477 -0.03 22.46 21.51
CA ASP A 477 0.46 21.92 22.78
C ASP A 477 -0.40 20.72 23.29
N ILE A 478 -1.08 20.02 22.38
CA ILE A 478 -1.77 18.74 22.66
C ILE A 478 -1.04 17.66 21.88
N ASN A 479 -0.48 16.68 22.58
CA ASN A 479 0.35 15.66 21.96
C ASN A 479 -0.32 14.29 21.83
N TYR A 480 0.22 13.50 20.91
CA TYR A 480 0.11 12.06 20.84
C TYR A 480 1.44 11.42 21.24
N SER A 481 1.48 10.85 22.44
CA SER A 481 2.61 10.03 22.90
C SER A 481 2.67 8.72 22.13
N ILE A 482 3.77 8.49 21.40
CA ILE A 482 3.91 7.30 20.56
C ILE A 482 4.36 6.07 21.33
N GLY A 483 4.79 6.22 22.59
CA GLY A 483 5.31 5.12 23.41
C GLY A 483 6.80 4.88 23.18
N LYS A 484 7.48 4.34 24.18
CA LYS A 484 8.89 3.92 24.07
C LYS A 484 9.06 2.81 23.03
N ASN A 485 9.93 3.01 22.04
CA ASN A 485 10.10 2.25 20.79
C ASN A 485 8.85 2.23 19.89
N GLY A 486 7.89 3.11 20.13
CA GLY A 486 6.71 3.22 19.31
C GLY A 486 6.94 4.02 18.04
N TRP A 487 5.94 4.00 17.17
CA TRP A 487 6.02 4.70 15.91
C TRP A 487 4.63 5.08 15.40
N VAL A 488 4.60 6.07 14.51
CA VAL A 488 3.41 6.57 13.83
C VAL A 488 3.72 6.89 12.38
N VAL A 489 2.74 6.70 11.50
CA VAL A 489 2.76 7.09 10.09
C VAL A 489 1.61 8.05 9.83
N LEU A 490 1.93 9.17 9.20
CA LEU A 490 1.03 10.29 8.97
C LEU A 490 1.01 10.65 7.49
N ASP A 491 -0.16 10.98 6.97
CA ASP A 491 -0.40 11.44 5.60
C ASP A 491 -0.51 12.97 5.60
N MET A 492 0.37 13.61 4.84
CA MET A 492 0.39 15.06 4.63
C MET A 492 -0.64 15.52 3.59
N GLN A 493 -1.42 14.61 2.99
CA GLN A 493 -2.40 14.79 1.90
C GLN A 493 -1.80 15.20 0.56
N LEU A 494 -0.93 16.20 0.58
CA LEU A 494 -0.18 16.68 -0.56
C LEU A 494 1.29 16.30 -0.35
N PRO A 495 2.00 15.86 -1.40
CA PRO A 495 3.44 15.63 -1.32
C PRO A 495 4.18 16.89 -0.87
N VAL A 496 5.08 16.75 0.08
CA VAL A 496 6.06 17.75 0.49
C VAL A 496 7.23 17.65 -0.47
N MET A 497 7.56 18.75 -1.13
CA MET A 497 8.61 18.79 -2.15
C MET A 497 9.96 19.05 -1.50
N ASP A 498 11.01 18.35 -1.96
CA ASP A 498 12.39 18.74 -1.66
C ASP A 498 12.64 20.18 -2.13
N GLY A 499 13.18 21.00 -1.23
CA GLY A 499 13.50 22.40 -1.41
C GLY A 499 14.90 22.75 -0.88
N PRO A 500 15.28 24.03 -0.89
CA PRO A 500 16.56 24.44 -0.33
C PRO A 500 16.50 24.48 1.21
N GLY A 501 17.21 23.56 1.87
CA GLY A 501 17.32 23.53 3.33
C GLY A 501 16.22 22.65 3.94
N TYR A 502 15.77 22.99 5.14
CA TYR A 502 14.71 22.20 5.79
C TYR A 502 13.37 22.36 5.08
N ASP A 503 12.66 21.25 4.91
CA ASP A 503 11.37 21.16 4.22
C ASP A 503 10.21 20.88 5.18
N LEU A 504 10.50 20.38 6.38
CA LEU A 504 9.48 20.15 7.39
C LEU A 504 10.00 20.36 8.82
N MET A 505 9.06 20.63 9.73
CA MET A 505 9.27 20.73 11.16
C MET A 505 8.38 19.73 11.87
N VAL A 506 8.96 18.95 12.77
CA VAL A 506 8.24 18.08 13.71
C VAL A 506 8.17 18.78 15.06
N TYR A 507 6.98 18.97 15.59
CA TYR A 507 6.73 19.65 16.86
C TYR A 507 6.53 18.65 17.99
N GLU A 508 7.19 18.93 19.10
CA GLU A 508 6.98 18.26 20.39
C GLU A 508 5.96 19.05 21.20
N GLY A 509 5.00 18.35 21.81
CA GLY A 509 3.87 18.99 22.49
C GLY A 509 4.06 19.26 23.97
N ASP A 510 5.23 18.95 24.51
CA ASP A 510 5.50 19.16 25.93
C ASP A 510 6.86 19.87 26.16
N SER A 511 7.31 19.97 27.42
CA SER A 511 8.54 20.70 27.78
C SER A 511 9.76 19.81 28.04
N SER A 512 9.60 18.50 27.85
CA SER A 512 10.56 17.44 28.02
C SER A 512 11.04 17.02 26.63
N PRO A 513 12.24 17.43 26.19
CA PRO A 513 12.75 16.98 24.90
C PRO A 513 12.97 15.46 24.87
N GLU A 514 12.26 14.76 23.99
CA GLU A 514 12.45 13.35 23.69
C GLU A 514 13.08 13.12 22.31
N GLY A 515 13.84 12.03 22.19
CA GLY A 515 14.53 11.64 20.97
C GLY A 515 13.66 10.81 20.02
N PHE A 516 13.84 11.01 18.72
CA PHE A 516 13.15 10.24 17.69
C PHE A 516 13.94 10.19 16.38
N THR A 517 13.55 9.28 15.49
CA THR A 517 13.99 9.26 14.10
C THR A 517 12.83 9.61 13.19
N CYS A 518 13.06 10.50 12.22
CA CYS A 518 12.09 10.92 11.22
C CYS A 518 12.39 10.23 9.89
N TYR A 519 11.36 9.67 9.25
CA TYR A 519 11.45 8.98 7.98
C TYR A 519 10.45 9.57 6.99
N ALA A 520 10.82 9.57 5.71
CA ALA A 520 9.98 9.97 4.60
C ALA A 520 9.58 8.74 3.75
N GLY A 521 8.40 8.80 3.14
CA GLY A 521 7.91 7.82 2.18
C GLY A 521 6.97 8.45 1.15
N GLU A 522 7.07 7.99 -0.09
CA GLU A 522 6.18 8.41 -1.19
C GLU A 522 4.83 7.70 -1.16
N THR A 523 4.77 6.51 -0.55
CA THR A 523 3.54 5.72 -0.42
C THR A 523 3.24 5.38 1.04
N ILE A 524 1.98 5.08 1.33
CA ILE A 524 1.52 4.68 2.67
C ILE A 524 2.21 3.40 3.19
N ASP A 525 2.78 2.59 2.30
CA ASP A 525 3.49 1.34 2.63
C ASP A 525 5.01 1.54 2.75
N GLY A 526 5.52 2.75 2.51
CA GLY A 526 6.95 3.04 2.38
C GLY A 526 7.48 2.83 0.95
N PRO A 527 8.78 2.54 0.76
CA PRO A 527 9.80 2.33 1.81
C PRO A 527 9.97 3.56 2.71
N TRP A 528 10.35 3.32 3.96
CA TRP A 528 10.62 4.38 4.93
C TRP A 528 12.10 4.72 4.93
N ILE A 529 12.47 5.89 4.42
CA ILE A 529 13.86 6.32 4.31
C ILE A 529 14.14 7.39 5.37
N SER A 530 15.18 7.19 6.18
CA SER A 530 15.49 8.11 7.29
C SER A 530 15.94 9.47 6.76
N MET A 531 15.39 10.54 7.33
CA MET A 531 15.86 11.92 7.15
C MET A 531 16.82 12.35 8.27
N GLY A 532 16.94 11.54 9.33
CA GLY A 532 17.82 11.78 10.48
C GLY A 532 17.13 11.58 11.84
N GLU A 533 17.92 11.79 12.89
CA GLU A 533 17.48 11.80 14.29
C GLU A 533 17.18 13.24 14.75
N GLY A 534 16.19 13.40 15.63
CA GLY A 534 15.80 14.66 16.26
C GLY A 534 15.60 14.53 17.77
N GLU A 535 15.60 15.66 18.48
CA GLU A 535 15.32 15.75 19.92
C GLU A 535 14.42 16.97 20.15
N GLY A 536 13.22 16.74 20.68
CA GLY A 536 12.16 17.74 20.75
C GLY A 536 11.77 18.34 19.40
N THR A 537 11.33 19.60 19.39
CA THR A 537 10.95 20.27 18.13
C THR A 537 12.16 20.39 17.18
N THR A 538 12.09 19.68 16.04
CA THR A 538 13.25 19.49 15.12
C THR A 538 12.86 19.64 13.65
N GLU A 539 13.75 20.27 12.88
CA GLU A 539 13.64 20.51 11.44
C GLU A 539 14.31 19.39 10.63
N PHE A 540 13.70 18.97 9.51
CA PHE A 540 14.22 17.95 8.61
C PHE A 540 14.22 18.41 7.16
N ASP A 541 15.19 17.90 6.41
CA ASP A 541 15.43 18.17 4.99
C ASP A 541 15.20 16.85 4.22
N ILE A 542 14.29 16.86 3.26
CA ILE A 542 13.90 15.67 2.48
C ILE A 542 15.09 15.17 1.67
N ALA A 543 16.00 16.04 1.22
CA ALA A 543 17.20 15.65 0.49
C ALA A 543 18.06 14.65 1.28
N ASN A 544 18.00 14.64 2.62
CA ASN A 544 18.72 13.66 3.44
C ASN A 544 18.23 12.23 3.23
N SER A 545 16.96 12.05 2.83
CA SER A 545 16.42 10.75 2.44
C SER A 545 16.76 10.36 0.99
N GLY A 546 17.27 11.31 0.19
CA GLY A 546 17.47 11.12 -1.25
C GLY A 546 16.18 11.12 -2.08
N LEU A 547 15.02 11.31 -1.45
CA LEU A 547 13.76 11.53 -2.14
C LEU A 547 13.67 12.97 -2.67
N VAL A 548 12.80 13.16 -3.65
CA VAL A 548 12.52 14.47 -4.28
C VAL A 548 11.17 15.04 -3.83
N GLU A 549 10.33 14.16 -3.27
CA GLU A 549 9.10 14.49 -2.58
C GLU A 549 8.76 13.39 -1.57
N ALA A 550 7.93 13.71 -0.57
CA ALA A 550 7.40 12.76 0.39
C ALA A 550 5.98 13.15 0.79
N GLN A 551 5.02 12.22 0.70
CA GLN A 551 3.66 12.45 1.18
C GLN A 551 3.45 11.90 2.60
N PHE A 552 4.13 10.81 2.94
CA PHE A 552 3.97 10.12 4.21
C PHE A 552 5.19 10.34 5.09
N ILE A 553 4.96 10.75 6.33
CA ILE A 553 6.00 10.94 7.34
C ILE A 553 5.83 9.89 8.42
N LYS A 554 6.90 9.17 8.73
CA LYS A 554 6.95 8.21 9.82
C LYS A 554 7.88 8.72 10.92
N ILE A 555 7.37 8.75 12.14
CA ILE A 555 8.14 9.07 13.36
C ILE A 555 8.33 7.77 14.12
N SER A 556 9.55 7.49 14.59
CA SER A 556 9.84 6.37 15.47
C SER A 556 10.65 6.84 16.67
N ASP A 557 10.19 6.49 17.85
CA ASP A 557 10.91 6.73 19.11
C ASP A 557 12.28 6.05 19.07
N ASP A 558 13.30 6.70 19.63
CA ASP A 558 14.68 6.21 19.61
C ASP A 558 14.98 5.12 20.66
N GLY A 559 13.98 4.79 21.49
CA GLY A 559 14.04 3.75 22.50
C GLY A 559 14.64 4.20 23.83
N ASP A 560 14.81 5.50 24.06
CA ASP A 560 15.23 6.05 25.34
C ASP A 560 14.06 6.18 26.35
N GLY A 561 14.24 6.87 27.49
CA GLY A 561 13.16 7.01 28.48
C GLY A 561 12.67 5.71 29.17
N SER A 562 11.50 5.78 29.81
CA SER A 562 10.88 4.66 30.54
C SER A 562 9.64 4.14 29.82
N ALA A 563 9.50 2.81 29.70
CA ALA A 563 8.23 2.22 29.30
C ALA A 563 7.23 2.23 30.46
N ASN A 564 5.94 2.37 30.16
CA ASN A 564 4.82 2.28 31.11
C ASN A 564 4.68 3.46 32.09
N VAL A 565 4.97 4.68 31.62
CA VAL A 565 4.65 5.93 32.31
C VAL A 565 3.69 6.74 31.46
N ASP A 566 3.05 7.75 32.05
CA ASP A 566 2.32 8.75 31.26
C ASP A 566 3.31 9.44 30.32
N ASN A 567 2.91 9.67 29.08
CA ASN A 567 3.74 10.30 28.04
C ASN A 567 5.06 9.56 27.82
N ALA A 568 4.99 8.26 27.56
CA ALA A 568 6.19 7.49 27.25
C ALA A 568 6.63 7.74 25.80
N GLY A 569 7.94 7.89 25.60
CA GLY A 569 8.53 8.13 24.28
C GLY A 569 8.18 9.51 23.74
N PHE A 570 8.40 9.73 22.44
CA PHE A 570 8.18 11.03 21.81
C PHE A 570 6.71 11.50 21.83
N ASP A 571 6.50 12.74 22.28
CA ASP A 571 5.21 13.43 22.41
C ASP A 571 4.90 14.32 21.20
N LEU A 572 4.37 13.72 20.13
CA LEU A 572 4.13 14.42 18.86
C LEU A 572 2.91 15.35 18.91
N ASP A 573 3.11 16.65 18.63
CA ASP A 573 2.04 17.67 18.55
C ASP A 573 1.62 17.97 17.11
N ALA A 574 2.57 18.18 16.21
CA ALA A 574 2.27 18.49 14.81
C ALA A 574 3.44 18.18 13.89
N ILE A 575 3.17 18.07 12.59
CA ILE A 575 4.19 18.17 11.54
C ILE A 575 3.75 19.26 10.57
N GLU A 576 4.61 20.25 10.34
CA GLU A 576 4.44 21.32 9.36
C GLU A 576 5.38 21.08 8.18
N ALA A 577 4.85 21.11 6.97
CA ALA A 577 5.61 21.18 5.74
C ALA A 577 5.79 22.63 5.30
N PHE A 578 7.01 22.99 4.94
CA PHE A 578 7.35 24.31 4.45
C PHE A 578 7.12 24.40 2.94
N GLN A 579 6.61 25.54 2.48
CA GLN A 579 6.57 25.82 1.06
C GLN A 579 7.95 26.21 0.54
N THR A 580 8.38 25.53 -0.53
CA THR A 580 9.57 25.87 -1.31
C THR A 580 9.38 27.20 -2.03
N SER A 581 9.83 28.29 -1.40
CA SER A 581 9.73 29.63 -1.97
C SER A 581 10.86 29.95 -2.94
N GLY A 582 10.50 30.54 -4.07
CA GLY A 582 11.40 30.85 -5.17
C GLY A 582 11.43 29.78 -6.25
N MET A 583 12.46 29.82 -7.08
CA MET A 583 12.68 28.82 -8.14
C MET A 583 13.55 27.70 -7.59
N TYR A 584 13.11 26.46 -7.75
CA TYR A 584 13.90 25.28 -7.39
C TYR A 584 13.64 24.17 -8.41
N ILE A 585 14.64 23.90 -9.25
CA ILE A 585 14.56 22.88 -10.31
C ILE A 585 15.25 21.63 -9.82
N ALA A 586 14.47 20.68 -9.30
CA ALA A 586 14.90 19.38 -8.79
C ALA A 586 15.19 18.39 -9.92
N LEU A 587 16.16 17.50 -9.69
CA LEU A 587 16.28 16.25 -10.44
C LEU A 587 15.17 15.34 -9.94
N PHE A 588 14.16 15.05 -10.76
CA PHE A 588 12.98 14.28 -10.36
C PHE A 588 13.17 12.78 -10.59
N ASP A 589 13.72 12.41 -11.74
CA ASP A 589 13.97 11.01 -12.10
C ASP A 589 15.11 10.93 -13.13
N TYR A 590 15.69 9.74 -13.28
CA TYR A 590 16.52 9.42 -14.43
C TYR A 590 16.42 7.93 -14.78
N SER A 591 16.58 7.62 -16.06
CA SER A 591 16.55 6.25 -16.56
C SER A 591 17.68 5.99 -17.56
N ILE A 592 18.10 4.73 -17.63
CA ILE A 592 19.11 4.24 -18.56
C ILE A 592 18.41 3.48 -19.69
N ASP A 593 18.63 3.89 -20.93
CA ASP A 593 18.20 3.19 -22.14
C ASP A 593 19.43 2.71 -22.92
N ASP A 594 19.66 1.39 -22.87
CA ASP A 594 20.73 0.67 -23.57
C ASP A 594 20.22 -0.02 -24.86
N SER A 595 19.15 0.47 -25.48
CA SER A 595 18.63 -0.14 -26.73
C SER A 595 19.61 -0.09 -27.91
N ASN A 596 20.67 0.73 -27.83
CA ASN A 596 21.74 0.82 -28.82
C ASN A 596 23.03 0.06 -28.44
N GLY A 597 23.09 -0.57 -27.28
CA GLY A 597 24.11 -1.55 -26.91
C GLY A 597 23.57 -2.96 -27.04
N ASN A 598 23.62 -3.72 -25.95
CA ASN A 598 23.16 -5.10 -25.90
C ASN A 598 21.73 -5.25 -25.32
N ASN A 599 21.12 -4.13 -24.90
CA ASN A 599 19.76 -4.02 -24.37
C ASN A 599 19.55 -4.87 -23.10
N ASN A 600 20.57 -4.93 -22.25
CA ASN A 600 20.48 -5.55 -20.91
C ASN A 600 20.15 -4.52 -19.81
N GLY A 601 19.98 -3.25 -20.16
CA GLY A 601 19.68 -2.17 -19.22
C GLY A 601 20.88 -1.69 -18.41
N ARG A 602 22.11 -1.96 -18.86
CA ARG A 602 23.35 -1.59 -18.18
C ARG A 602 24.20 -0.69 -19.08
N ILE A 603 25.24 -0.14 -18.48
CA ILE A 603 26.25 0.64 -19.18
C ILE A 603 27.46 -0.28 -19.34
N ASP A 604 27.63 -0.97 -20.47
CA ASP A 604 28.77 -1.87 -20.68
C ASP A 604 29.88 -1.23 -21.55
N PRO A 605 31.13 -1.74 -21.47
CA PRO A 605 32.20 -1.32 -22.36
C PRO A 605 31.83 -1.47 -23.84
N GLY A 606 32.10 -0.44 -24.63
CA GLY A 606 31.84 -0.42 -26.07
C GLY A 606 30.45 0.05 -26.48
N GLU A 607 29.58 0.35 -25.52
CA GLU A 607 28.18 0.69 -25.79
C GLU A 607 27.94 2.18 -26.00
N THR A 608 26.82 2.48 -26.66
CA THR A 608 26.23 3.80 -26.69
C THR A 608 24.90 3.74 -25.97
N VAL A 609 24.81 4.48 -24.87
CA VAL A 609 23.67 4.43 -23.93
C VAL A 609 23.03 5.82 -23.83
N TYR A 610 21.73 5.85 -23.58
CA TYR A 610 20.97 7.07 -23.34
C TYR A 610 20.63 7.20 -21.86
N ILE A 611 20.95 8.35 -21.28
CA ILE A 611 20.54 8.73 -19.93
C ILE A 611 19.44 9.77 -20.09
N SER A 612 18.19 9.34 -19.90
CA SER A 612 17.05 10.26 -19.81
C SER A 612 16.99 10.83 -18.40
N VAL A 613 16.93 12.15 -18.30
CA VAL A 613 16.86 12.90 -17.04
C VAL A 613 15.55 13.67 -17.04
N VAL A 614 14.79 13.57 -15.95
CA VAL A 614 13.57 14.34 -15.72
C VAL A 614 13.86 15.40 -14.67
N LEU A 615 13.60 16.66 -15.01
CA LEU A 615 13.66 17.78 -14.07
C LEU A 615 12.24 18.21 -13.70
N ARG A 616 12.03 18.66 -12.46
CA ARG A 616 10.77 19.22 -11.97
C ARG A 616 10.99 20.58 -11.33
N ASN A 617 10.06 21.51 -11.50
CA ASN A 617 10.07 22.75 -10.73
C ASN A 617 9.31 22.56 -9.41
N ASN A 618 10.05 22.33 -8.33
CA ASN A 618 9.51 22.18 -6.98
C ASN A 618 9.24 23.54 -6.31
N GLY A 619 9.73 24.64 -6.90
CA GLY A 619 9.51 25.99 -6.40
C GLY A 619 8.19 26.63 -6.85
N ASP A 620 7.74 27.64 -6.11
CA ASP A 620 6.52 28.41 -6.39
C ASP A 620 6.66 29.45 -7.54
N VAL A 621 7.87 29.62 -8.10
CA VAL A 621 8.15 30.56 -9.21
C VAL A 621 8.33 29.84 -10.54
N PHE A 622 7.62 30.32 -11.58
CA PHE A 622 7.80 29.88 -12.98
C PHE A 622 9.25 30.02 -13.47
N ALA A 623 9.78 28.93 -14.05
CA ALA A 623 11.14 28.86 -14.57
C ALA A 623 11.17 28.87 -16.10
N GLU A 624 11.96 29.77 -16.69
CA GLU A 624 12.09 29.95 -18.13
C GLU A 624 13.50 29.60 -18.60
N ASN A 625 13.64 29.13 -19.85
CA ASN A 625 14.93 28.87 -20.50
C ASN A 625 15.84 27.94 -19.67
N ILE A 626 15.32 26.78 -19.30
CA ILE A 626 16.02 25.78 -18.50
C ILE A 626 17.00 25.02 -19.41
N TYR A 627 18.28 25.05 -19.07
CA TYR A 627 19.35 24.33 -19.77
C TYR A 627 20.09 23.41 -18.81
N GLY A 628 20.24 22.15 -19.21
CA GLY A 628 21.13 21.19 -18.57
C GLY A 628 22.46 21.10 -19.30
N THR A 629 23.57 21.05 -18.56
CA THR A 629 24.92 20.79 -19.06
C THR A 629 25.52 19.61 -18.33
N ALA A 630 25.87 18.56 -19.07
CA ALA A 630 26.41 17.32 -18.50
C ALA A 630 27.93 17.25 -18.65
N THR A 631 28.60 16.78 -17.60
CA THR A 631 30.02 16.45 -17.60
C THR A 631 30.24 15.12 -16.90
N THR A 632 31.31 14.39 -17.25
CA THR A 632 31.62 13.07 -16.67
C THR A 632 32.96 13.09 -15.94
N SER A 633 33.08 12.30 -14.87
CA SER A 633 34.33 12.10 -14.15
C SER A 633 35.25 11.02 -14.77
N SER A 634 34.74 10.16 -15.66
CA SER A 634 35.52 9.05 -16.23
C SER A 634 36.20 9.45 -17.55
N PRO A 635 37.47 9.07 -17.77
CA PRO A 635 38.13 9.23 -19.05
C PRO A 635 37.66 8.22 -20.12
N PHE A 636 36.87 7.19 -19.75
CA PHE A 636 36.37 6.16 -20.66
C PHE A 636 34.94 6.42 -21.14
N VAL A 637 34.28 7.45 -20.61
CA VAL A 637 32.92 7.85 -20.98
C VAL A 637 32.97 9.17 -21.72
N GLU A 638 32.34 9.24 -22.89
CA GLU A 638 32.17 10.47 -23.67
C GLU A 638 30.69 10.85 -23.73
N ILE A 639 30.36 12.10 -23.37
CA ILE A 639 29.01 12.65 -23.56
C ILE A 639 28.97 13.42 -24.88
N THR A 640 28.27 12.89 -25.87
CA THR A 640 28.31 13.42 -27.25
C THR A 640 27.41 14.64 -27.46
N ASN A 641 26.36 14.79 -26.63
CA ASN A 641 25.48 15.95 -26.56
C ASN A 641 25.46 16.54 -25.14
N PRO A 642 26.52 17.22 -24.70
CA PRO A 642 26.67 17.65 -23.30
C PRO A 642 25.73 18.79 -22.89
N SER A 643 24.79 19.23 -23.74
CA SER A 643 23.82 20.25 -23.40
C SER A 643 22.45 19.92 -23.95
N VAL A 644 21.43 20.06 -23.10
CA VAL A 644 20.02 19.78 -23.40
C VAL A 644 19.16 20.97 -22.96
N ASP A 645 18.16 21.31 -23.78
CA ASP A 645 17.17 22.36 -23.50
C ASP A 645 15.92 21.70 -22.92
N PHE A 646 15.55 22.07 -21.70
CA PHE A 646 14.38 21.57 -20.98
C PHE A 646 13.18 22.54 -21.08
N GLY A 647 13.33 23.67 -21.77
CA GLY A 647 12.25 24.61 -22.01
C GLY A 647 11.91 25.46 -20.79
N SER A 648 10.69 25.36 -20.29
CA SER A 648 10.16 26.17 -19.18
C SER A 648 9.17 25.35 -18.37
N LEU A 649 9.13 25.57 -17.06
CA LEU A 649 8.35 24.78 -16.10
C LEU A 649 7.61 25.69 -15.12
N ALA A 650 6.28 25.55 -15.05
CA ALA A 650 5.49 26.02 -13.92
C ALA A 650 5.70 25.12 -12.69
N GLN A 651 5.22 25.58 -11.54
CA GLN A 651 5.28 24.81 -10.30
C GLN A 651 4.66 23.42 -10.51
N GLY A 652 5.39 22.38 -10.10
CA GLY A 652 5.00 20.99 -10.23
C GLY A 652 5.20 20.38 -11.62
N GLU A 653 5.44 21.17 -12.68
CA GLU A 653 5.66 20.63 -14.02
C GLU A 653 7.03 19.95 -14.15
N THR A 654 7.08 18.91 -15.00
CA THR A 654 8.29 18.16 -15.33
C THR A 654 8.71 18.35 -16.79
N ALA A 655 10.01 18.23 -17.06
CA ALA A 655 10.57 18.15 -18.41
C ALA A 655 11.66 17.07 -18.48
N GLU A 656 11.62 16.28 -19.55
CA GLU A 656 12.61 15.24 -19.83
C GLU A 656 13.67 15.73 -20.83
N GLY A 657 14.91 15.33 -20.62
CA GLY A 657 16.03 15.57 -21.51
C GLY A 657 17.01 14.42 -21.52
N THR A 658 17.46 14.02 -22.72
CA THR A 658 18.30 12.82 -22.89
C THR A 658 19.75 13.18 -23.22
N TYR A 659 20.69 12.60 -22.47
CA TYR A 659 22.12 12.63 -22.75
C TYR A 659 22.56 11.31 -23.39
N THR A 660 23.38 11.38 -24.42
CA THR A 660 23.96 10.24 -25.13
C THR A 660 25.39 10.05 -24.66
N ILE A 661 25.66 8.91 -24.02
CA ILE A 661 26.97 8.53 -23.54
C ILE A 661 27.55 7.42 -24.42
N VAL A 662 28.84 7.48 -24.69
CA VAL A 662 29.60 6.45 -25.40
C VAL A 662 30.67 5.93 -24.45
N VAL A 663 30.69 4.62 -24.24
CA VAL A 663 31.64 3.94 -23.37
C VAL A 663 32.73 3.31 -24.21
N SER A 664 33.99 3.56 -23.87
CA SER A 664 35.14 2.95 -24.53
C SER A 664 35.13 1.42 -24.39
N ASP A 665 35.48 0.68 -25.45
CA ASP A 665 35.71 -0.78 -25.40
C ASP A 665 36.77 -1.18 -24.37
N GLU A 666 37.71 -0.27 -24.08
CA GLU A 666 38.80 -0.46 -23.10
C GLU A 666 38.39 -0.10 -21.66
N ALA A 667 37.11 0.24 -21.42
CA ALA A 667 36.64 0.59 -20.08
C ALA A 667 36.73 -0.64 -19.14
N PRO A 668 37.36 -0.51 -17.96
CA PRO A 668 37.37 -1.56 -16.95
C PRO A 668 35.96 -1.88 -16.44
N LEU A 669 35.63 -3.16 -16.33
CA LEU A 669 34.41 -3.59 -15.65
C LEU A 669 34.48 -3.24 -14.16
N GLY A 670 33.37 -2.75 -13.62
CA GLY A 670 33.24 -2.25 -12.27
C GLY A 670 33.80 -0.85 -12.05
N GLU A 671 34.30 -0.15 -13.07
CA GLU A 671 34.68 1.27 -12.93
C GLU A 671 33.44 2.10 -12.60
N THR A 672 33.51 2.88 -11.52
CA THR A 672 32.47 3.85 -11.19
C THR A 672 32.79 5.23 -11.75
N PHE A 673 31.74 5.93 -12.16
CA PHE A 673 31.85 7.30 -12.62
C PHE A 673 30.61 8.10 -12.24
N THR A 674 30.74 9.42 -12.32
CA THR A 674 29.64 10.35 -12.08
C THR A 674 29.38 11.17 -13.32
N ILE A 675 28.11 11.43 -13.61
CA ILE A 675 27.69 12.48 -14.53
C ILE A 675 27.17 13.64 -13.69
N ASN A 676 27.85 14.78 -13.76
CA ASN A 676 27.37 16.02 -13.17
C ASN A 676 26.47 16.75 -14.18
N ILE A 677 25.22 16.97 -13.80
CA ILE A 677 24.23 17.74 -14.55
C ILE A 677 24.12 19.13 -13.91
N GLY A 678 24.78 20.12 -14.50
CA GLY A 678 24.59 21.52 -14.17
C GLY A 678 23.30 22.05 -14.80
N VAL A 679 22.38 22.56 -13.98
CA VAL A 679 21.11 23.16 -14.41
C VAL A 679 21.21 24.67 -14.32
N SER A 680 20.75 25.38 -15.35
CA SER A 680 20.61 26.83 -15.32
C SER A 680 19.23 27.24 -15.84
N ALA A 681 18.65 28.27 -15.25
CA ALA A 681 17.37 28.83 -15.69
C ALA A 681 17.40 30.36 -15.66
N ASN A 682 16.42 30.98 -16.32
CA ASN A 682 16.21 32.42 -16.44
C ASN A 682 17.45 33.16 -16.93
N SER A 683 18.09 32.63 -17.97
CA SER A 683 19.34 33.17 -18.52
C SER A 683 20.51 33.17 -17.50
N GLY A 684 20.56 32.17 -16.63
CA GLY A 684 21.66 31.94 -15.69
C GLY A 684 21.54 32.68 -14.36
N THR A 685 20.37 33.25 -14.04
CA THR A 685 20.12 33.83 -12.70
C THR A 685 19.85 32.75 -11.65
N TYR A 686 19.38 31.58 -12.10
CA TYR A 686 19.27 30.38 -11.29
C TYR A 686 20.29 29.35 -11.78
N THR A 687 20.96 28.69 -10.85
CA THR A 687 21.86 27.57 -11.13
C THR A 687 21.74 26.52 -10.05
N ASN A 688 21.72 25.26 -10.46
CA ASN A 688 21.85 24.12 -9.56
C ASN A 688 22.74 23.04 -10.20
N SER A 689 23.11 22.00 -9.47
CA SER A 689 23.83 20.87 -10.04
C SER A 689 23.53 19.57 -9.33
N TYR A 690 23.35 18.51 -10.11
CA TYR A 690 23.08 17.15 -9.64
C TYR A 690 24.21 16.21 -10.05
N ASN A 691 24.54 15.23 -9.22
CA ASN A 691 25.52 14.20 -9.56
C ASN A 691 24.82 12.85 -9.64
N LEU A 692 24.88 12.22 -10.81
CA LEU A 692 24.37 10.88 -11.05
C LEU A 692 25.53 9.89 -10.99
N GLY A 693 25.47 8.89 -10.11
CA GLY A 693 26.47 7.83 -10.01
C GLY A 693 26.16 6.63 -10.91
N PHE A 694 27.16 6.07 -11.56
CA PHE A 694 27.03 4.90 -12.42
C PHE A 694 28.23 3.96 -12.29
N SER A 695 28.07 2.72 -12.74
CA SER A 695 29.14 1.72 -12.90
C SER A 695 29.15 1.18 -14.33
N ILE A 696 30.35 0.93 -14.85
CA ILE A 696 30.55 0.31 -16.16
C ILE A 696 30.55 -1.21 -15.97
N GLY A 697 29.54 -1.90 -16.49
CA GLY A 697 29.31 -3.33 -16.29
C GLY A 697 28.93 -3.69 -14.85
N LEU A 698 28.95 -4.99 -14.56
CA LEU A 698 28.64 -5.52 -13.24
C LEU A 698 29.82 -5.41 -12.27
N ILE A 699 29.51 -5.11 -11.00
CA ILE A 699 30.43 -5.29 -9.88
C ILE A 699 30.11 -6.65 -9.25
N VAL A 700 30.84 -7.68 -9.68
CA VAL A 700 30.62 -9.08 -9.24
C VAL A 700 31.69 -9.50 -8.25
N GLU A 701 31.28 -10.15 -7.17
CA GLU A 701 32.12 -11.06 -6.36
C GLU A 701 31.62 -12.49 -6.57
N ASP A 702 32.39 -13.26 -7.32
CA ASP A 702 32.15 -14.68 -7.61
C ASP A 702 33.21 -15.57 -6.95
N TRP A 703 34.11 -14.99 -6.13
CA TRP A 703 35.17 -15.68 -5.40
C TRP A 703 36.24 -16.35 -6.29
N GLU A 704 36.20 -16.15 -7.61
CA GLU A 704 37.07 -16.85 -8.57
C GLU A 704 38.53 -16.36 -8.53
N THR A 705 38.80 -15.28 -7.80
CA THR A 705 40.16 -14.88 -7.42
C THR A 705 40.81 -15.83 -6.41
N GLY A 706 40.04 -16.77 -5.84
CA GLY A 706 40.49 -17.75 -4.87
C GLY A 706 40.73 -17.17 -3.47
N GLY A 707 40.20 -15.97 -3.21
CA GLY A 707 40.35 -15.24 -1.95
C GLY A 707 39.33 -14.10 -1.84
N MET A 708 39.27 -13.46 -0.69
CA MET A 708 38.34 -12.34 -0.42
C MET A 708 38.98 -10.98 -0.70
N GLY A 709 40.06 -10.92 -1.47
CA GLY A 709 40.88 -9.71 -1.64
C GLY A 709 40.48 -8.83 -2.84
N GLN A 710 39.44 -9.23 -3.58
CA GLN A 710 38.91 -8.44 -4.70
C GLN A 710 38.20 -7.18 -4.19
N TYR A 711 37.47 -7.30 -3.08
CA TYR A 711 36.84 -6.21 -2.34
C TYR A 711 37.15 -6.31 -0.84
N ASP A 712 36.87 -5.28 -0.07
CA ASP A 712 37.17 -5.22 1.38
C ASP A 712 36.16 -6.02 2.22
N TRP A 713 36.06 -7.32 1.96
CA TRP A 713 35.22 -8.24 2.74
C TRP A 713 35.79 -8.46 4.14
N GLU A 714 34.90 -8.44 5.12
CA GLU A 714 35.20 -8.72 6.52
C GLU A 714 34.53 -10.03 6.94
N THR A 715 35.22 -10.79 7.80
CA THR A 715 34.63 -11.98 8.44
C THR A 715 34.65 -11.82 9.96
N GLY A 716 33.61 -12.33 10.63
CA GLY A 716 33.38 -12.15 12.05
C GLY A 716 32.72 -13.35 12.72
N GLY A 717 32.16 -13.12 13.91
CA GLY A 717 31.58 -14.17 14.74
C GLY A 717 32.62 -15.06 15.43
N ASN A 718 32.21 -16.27 15.80
CA ASN A 718 33.06 -17.26 16.46
C ASN A 718 34.04 -17.97 15.51
N ALA A 719 33.70 -18.07 14.23
CA ALA A 719 34.57 -18.53 13.15
C ALA A 719 34.26 -17.73 11.88
N GLY A 720 35.30 -17.30 11.16
CA GLY A 720 35.13 -16.56 9.90
C GLY A 720 34.64 -17.46 8.77
N TRP A 721 34.09 -16.84 7.73
CA TRP A 721 33.79 -17.52 6.48
C TRP A 721 35.08 -17.85 5.73
N ASP A 722 35.08 -18.89 4.90
CA ASP A 722 36.25 -19.36 4.15
C ASP A 722 35.87 -19.72 2.70
N ILE A 723 36.82 -19.54 1.78
CA ILE A 723 36.67 -19.95 0.38
C ILE A 723 36.57 -21.48 0.30
N SER A 724 35.54 -21.94 -0.40
CA SER A 724 35.17 -23.33 -0.57
C SER A 724 35.22 -23.72 -2.04
N THR A 725 35.67 -24.94 -2.32
CA THR A 725 35.54 -25.59 -3.64
C THR A 725 34.43 -26.65 -3.64
N GLN A 726 33.70 -26.74 -2.54
CA GLN A 726 32.61 -27.70 -2.37
C GLN A 726 31.32 -27.07 -2.84
N THR A 727 30.76 -27.65 -3.91
CA THR A 727 29.43 -27.32 -4.44
C THR A 727 29.21 -25.83 -4.74
N PRO A 728 30.14 -25.15 -5.44
CA PRO A 728 29.91 -23.75 -5.81
C PRO A 728 28.70 -23.65 -6.74
N TYR A 729 28.03 -22.50 -6.75
CA TYR A 729 26.90 -22.27 -7.65
C TYR A 729 27.39 -22.21 -9.10
N GLU A 730 28.47 -21.48 -9.31
CA GLU A 730 29.14 -21.32 -10.60
C GLU A 730 30.67 -21.46 -10.42
N GLY A 731 31.45 -21.29 -11.49
CA GLY A 731 32.92 -21.36 -11.38
C GLY A 731 33.52 -22.57 -10.62
N VAL A 732 34.53 -22.27 -9.80
CA VAL A 732 35.33 -23.22 -9.00
C VAL A 732 35.16 -22.96 -7.50
N TYR A 733 34.90 -21.71 -7.12
CA TYR A 733 34.91 -21.22 -5.76
C TYR A 733 33.54 -20.68 -5.35
N SER A 734 33.20 -20.86 -4.09
CA SER A 734 32.14 -20.13 -3.40
C SER A 734 32.64 -19.78 -2.01
N ILE A 735 31.88 -19.01 -1.23
CA ILE A 735 32.22 -18.78 0.18
C ILE A 735 31.30 -19.59 1.10
N LYS A 736 31.87 -20.17 2.17
CA LYS A 736 31.16 -21.01 3.15
C LYS A 736 31.32 -20.41 4.55
N SER A 737 30.27 -20.45 5.36
CA SER A 737 30.34 -20.13 6.78
C SER A 737 31.36 -21.03 7.51
N GLY A 738 32.01 -20.46 8.53
CA GLY A 738 32.98 -21.16 9.37
C GLY A 738 32.35 -22.31 10.17
N ASP A 739 33.18 -23.27 10.57
CA ASP A 739 32.74 -24.38 11.42
C ASP A 739 32.52 -23.89 12.86
N ILE A 740 31.25 -23.83 13.28
CA ILE A 740 30.80 -23.27 14.57
C ILE A 740 29.98 -24.30 15.38
N ASN A 741 29.97 -24.16 16.72
CA ASN A 741 29.20 -25.03 17.63
C ASN A 741 27.88 -24.37 18.07
N ASP A 742 27.14 -25.05 18.95
CA ASP A 742 25.88 -24.57 19.53
C ASP A 742 26.02 -23.17 20.16
N ASN A 743 25.04 -22.28 19.90
CA ASN A 743 24.99 -20.87 20.30
C ASN A 743 26.17 -20.01 19.79
N GLN A 744 26.72 -20.35 18.62
CA GLN A 744 27.77 -19.58 17.98
C GLN A 744 27.31 -19.00 16.64
N THR A 745 28.03 -18.00 16.14
CA THR A 745 27.77 -17.33 14.86
C THR A 745 28.99 -17.33 13.95
N SER A 746 28.77 -17.21 12.64
CA SER A 746 29.79 -16.97 11.63
C SER A 746 29.30 -15.85 10.70
N GLU A 747 30.10 -14.81 10.53
CA GLU A 747 29.67 -13.57 9.87
C GLU A 747 30.54 -13.24 8.65
N LEU A 748 29.91 -12.76 7.59
CA LEU A 748 30.52 -12.18 6.38
C LEU A 748 29.87 -10.83 6.13
N SER A 749 30.65 -9.79 5.91
CA SER A 749 30.12 -8.46 5.63
C SER A 749 31.00 -7.63 4.72
N ILE A 750 30.41 -6.63 4.09
CA ILE A 750 31.11 -5.57 3.37
C ILE A 750 30.44 -4.23 3.68
N SER A 751 31.27 -3.20 3.90
CA SER A 751 30.82 -1.81 3.95
C SER A 751 30.92 -1.23 2.54
N TYR A 752 29.80 -0.77 2.01
CA TYR A 752 29.66 -0.45 0.60
C TYR A 752 28.95 0.89 0.41
N ASN A 753 29.58 1.81 -0.33
CA ASN A 753 28.97 3.11 -0.64
C ASN A 753 28.22 3.03 -1.97
N VAL A 754 26.91 2.89 -1.91
CA VAL A 754 26.02 2.87 -3.07
C VAL A 754 25.91 4.28 -3.63
N LEU A 755 26.29 4.44 -4.90
CA LEU A 755 26.32 5.75 -5.58
C LEU A 755 25.01 6.05 -6.32
N ALA A 756 24.20 5.03 -6.56
CA ALA A 756 22.87 5.13 -7.14
C ALA A 756 22.01 3.98 -6.64
N SER A 757 20.76 4.28 -6.26
CA SER A 757 19.80 3.27 -5.82
C SER A 757 19.67 2.16 -6.86
N GLY A 758 19.62 0.92 -6.41
CA GLY A 758 19.61 -0.27 -7.26
C GLY A 758 19.41 -1.53 -6.42
N GLU A 759 19.80 -2.69 -6.95
CA GLU A 759 19.65 -3.96 -6.22
C GLU A 759 21.00 -4.57 -5.88
N ILE A 760 21.08 -5.19 -4.70
CA ILE A 760 22.06 -6.25 -4.44
C ILE A 760 21.41 -7.60 -4.75
N SER A 761 22.09 -8.45 -5.50
CA SER A 761 21.67 -9.84 -5.68
C SER A 761 22.79 -10.84 -5.38
N PHE A 762 22.42 -12.05 -4.97
CA PHE A 762 23.35 -13.12 -4.68
C PHE A 762 22.66 -14.48 -4.73
N PHE A 763 23.47 -15.52 -4.94
CA PHE A 763 23.03 -16.90 -4.75
C PHE A 763 23.39 -17.36 -3.35
N SER A 764 22.46 -18.05 -2.69
CA SER A 764 22.71 -18.65 -1.37
C SER A 764 22.21 -20.08 -1.29
N LYS A 765 22.84 -20.86 -0.42
CA LYS A 765 22.49 -22.26 -0.12
C LYS A 765 22.64 -22.51 1.37
N VAL A 766 21.76 -23.33 1.93
CA VAL A 766 21.81 -23.71 3.35
C VAL A 766 21.63 -25.20 3.51
N SER A 767 22.43 -25.79 4.39
CA SER A 767 22.24 -27.16 4.85
C SER A 767 22.39 -27.20 6.36
N SER A 768 21.29 -26.98 7.06
CA SER A 768 21.22 -26.85 8.52
C SER A 768 20.04 -27.62 9.12
N GLU A 769 19.84 -27.49 10.43
CA GLU A 769 18.61 -27.93 11.09
C GLU A 769 17.44 -27.01 10.75
N ALA A 770 16.38 -27.59 10.18
CA ALA A 770 15.19 -26.84 9.78
C ALA A 770 14.54 -26.16 10.99
N SER A 771 14.31 -24.85 10.86
CA SER A 771 13.71 -23.98 11.89
C SER A 771 14.54 -23.73 13.16
N TRP A 772 15.81 -24.14 13.20
CA TRP A 772 16.68 -23.96 14.38
C TRP A 772 17.96 -23.19 14.02
N ASP A 773 18.62 -23.62 12.95
CA ASP A 773 19.87 -23.04 12.46
C ASP A 773 19.60 -22.23 11.19
N TYR A 774 20.06 -20.98 11.15
CA TYR A 774 19.67 -20.04 10.11
C TYR A 774 20.88 -19.39 9.45
N LEU A 775 20.82 -19.27 8.12
CA LEU A 775 21.52 -18.22 7.39
C LEU A 775 20.60 -17.01 7.30
N ARG A 776 21.11 -15.81 7.59
CA ARG A 776 20.36 -14.56 7.54
C ARG A 776 21.10 -13.51 6.74
N PHE A 777 20.36 -12.71 5.98
CA PHE A 777 20.89 -11.57 5.24
C PHE A 777 20.34 -10.25 5.81
N TYR A 778 21.22 -9.27 5.99
CA TYR A 778 20.92 -7.95 6.54
C TYR A 778 21.43 -6.83 5.64
N ILE A 779 20.66 -5.75 5.60
CA ILE A 779 21.07 -4.42 5.13
C ILE A 779 20.97 -3.48 6.34
N ASP A 780 22.06 -2.83 6.72
CA ASP A 780 22.13 -1.87 7.84
C ASP A 780 21.56 -2.39 9.16
N ASN A 781 21.83 -3.66 9.46
CA ASN A 781 21.30 -4.40 10.61
C ASN A 781 19.79 -4.73 10.57
N THR A 782 19.08 -4.35 9.50
CA THR A 782 17.70 -4.77 9.25
C THR A 782 17.69 -6.11 8.53
N LEU A 783 17.03 -7.11 9.11
CA LEU A 783 16.89 -8.45 8.53
C LEU A 783 16.05 -8.38 7.26
N GLN A 784 16.60 -8.86 6.15
CA GLN A 784 15.90 -8.92 4.86
C GLN A 784 15.33 -10.31 4.58
N ALA A 785 16.10 -11.36 4.89
CA ALA A 785 15.66 -12.75 4.71
C ALA A 785 16.41 -13.72 5.60
N GLU A 786 15.81 -14.89 5.82
CA GLU A 786 16.42 -16.00 6.52
C GLU A 786 16.07 -17.36 5.90
N TRP A 787 17.00 -18.30 5.98
CA TRP A 787 16.89 -19.64 5.43
C TRP A 787 17.35 -20.68 6.46
N SER A 788 16.62 -21.78 6.59
CA SER A 788 16.98 -22.92 7.45
C SER A 788 16.63 -24.25 6.80
N GLY A 789 17.23 -25.35 7.27
CA GLY A 789 17.01 -26.68 6.71
C GLY A 789 17.89 -26.97 5.50
N ILE A 790 17.37 -27.76 4.55
CA ILE A 790 18.07 -28.09 3.30
C ILE A 790 17.46 -27.26 2.17
N VAL A 791 18.09 -26.13 1.86
CA VAL A 791 17.73 -25.21 0.79
C VAL A 791 18.85 -25.24 -0.24
N ASP A 792 18.56 -25.65 -1.47
CA ASP A 792 19.55 -25.63 -2.56
C ASP A 792 19.79 -24.21 -3.07
N TRP A 793 20.78 -24.02 -3.95
CA TRP A 793 21.10 -22.70 -4.50
C TRP A 793 19.88 -21.97 -5.06
N GLY A 794 19.62 -20.77 -4.56
CA GLY A 794 18.59 -19.86 -5.06
C GLY A 794 19.09 -18.43 -5.08
N GLU A 795 18.61 -17.65 -6.04
CA GLU A 795 18.88 -16.22 -6.14
C GLU A 795 18.01 -15.45 -5.14
N SER A 796 18.56 -14.37 -4.60
CA SER A 796 17.81 -13.36 -3.85
C SER A 796 18.29 -11.98 -4.27
N ALA A 797 17.36 -11.04 -4.42
CA ALA A 797 17.63 -9.66 -4.79
C ALA A 797 16.86 -8.70 -3.87
N TYR A 798 17.50 -7.61 -3.47
CA TYR A 798 16.93 -6.61 -2.57
C TYR A 798 17.30 -5.20 -3.02
N ASN A 799 16.32 -4.29 -3.02
CA ASN A 799 16.54 -2.87 -3.30
C ASN A 799 17.41 -2.23 -2.22
N VAL A 800 18.31 -1.36 -2.63
CA VAL A 800 19.24 -0.59 -1.80
C VAL A 800 19.21 0.85 -2.27
N THR A 801 19.07 1.78 -1.33
CA THR A 801 19.11 3.22 -1.59
C THR A 801 20.53 3.70 -1.85
N THR A 802 20.67 4.95 -2.27
CA THR A 802 21.98 5.62 -2.34
C THR A 802 22.50 5.89 -0.93
N GLY A 803 23.80 5.72 -0.69
CA GLY A 803 24.42 5.99 0.60
C GLY A 803 25.36 4.88 1.08
N GLN A 804 25.88 5.06 2.29
CA GLN A 804 26.74 4.08 2.93
C GLN A 804 25.88 2.96 3.53
N HIS A 805 26.05 1.74 3.02
CA HIS A 805 25.33 0.56 3.49
C HIS A 805 26.30 -0.52 4.00
N THR A 806 25.80 -1.38 4.89
CA THR A 806 26.49 -2.62 5.27
C THR A 806 25.66 -3.82 4.83
N PHE A 807 26.22 -4.63 3.92
CA PHE A 807 25.64 -5.92 3.53
C PHE A 807 26.26 -7.02 4.38
N LYS A 808 25.42 -7.85 5.00
CA LYS A 808 25.90 -8.83 5.99
C LYS A 808 25.13 -10.14 5.93
N TRP A 809 25.88 -11.24 5.89
CA TRP A 809 25.39 -12.60 6.01
C TRP A 809 25.84 -13.19 7.34
N ILE A 810 24.90 -13.77 8.09
CA ILE A 810 25.16 -14.39 9.38
C ILE A 810 24.62 -15.82 9.38
N TYR A 811 25.48 -16.79 9.65
CA TYR A 811 25.05 -18.15 9.97
C TYR A 811 25.07 -18.34 11.49
N THR A 812 23.94 -18.79 12.07
CA THR A 812 23.78 -18.98 13.53
C THR A 812 23.33 -20.39 13.86
N LYS A 813 23.95 -21.00 14.89
CA LYS A 813 23.51 -22.28 15.47
C LYS A 813 22.74 -22.12 16.77
N ASP A 814 21.72 -22.94 16.95
CA ASP A 814 20.92 -23.01 18.17
C ASP A 814 21.64 -23.79 19.31
N GLY A 815 20.91 -24.08 20.38
CA GLY A 815 21.47 -24.69 21.59
C GLY A 815 21.55 -26.22 21.64
N SER A 816 21.20 -26.98 20.60
CA SER A 816 21.25 -28.46 20.64
C SER A 816 21.20 -29.16 19.28
N VAL A 817 22.06 -30.17 19.09
CA VAL A 817 22.10 -31.12 17.94
C VAL A 817 22.84 -30.54 16.72
N SER A 818 23.46 -31.43 15.94
CA SER A 818 24.20 -31.10 14.72
C SER A 818 23.74 -32.10 13.67
N ASN A 819 23.13 -31.61 12.59
CA ASN A 819 22.50 -32.47 11.58
C ASN A 819 22.66 -31.85 10.20
N ASN A 820 22.97 -32.67 9.19
CA ASN A 820 23.44 -32.24 7.87
C ASN A 820 24.83 -31.56 7.94
N SER A 821 25.12 -30.60 7.06
CA SER A 821 26.42 -29.95 6.94
C SER A 821 26.66 -28.77 7.89
N ASP A 822 25.62 -28.29 8.59
CA ASP A 822 25.64 -27.15 9.52
C ASP A 822 26.37 -25.91 8.99
N CYS A 823 26.02 -25.48 7.78
CA CYS A 823 26.60 -24.27 7.19
C CYS A 823 25.71 -23.63 6.13
N GLY A 824 26.01 -22.36 5.87
CA GLY A 824 25.52 -21.61 4.72
C GLY A 824 26.63 -21.36 3.70
N TRP A 825 26.24 -21.19 2.44
CA TRP A 825 27.12 -20.75 1.37
C TRP A 825 26.51 -19.55 0.65
N VAL A 826 27.38 -18.70 0.14
CA VAL A 826 27.02 -17.55 -0.72
C VAL A 826 27.93 -17.60 -1.95
N ASP A 827 27.39 -17.18 -3.08
CA ASP A 827 28.11 -17.16 -4.35
C ASP A 827 27.49 -16.11 -5.30
N TYR A 828 28.27 -15.69 -6.31
CA TYR A 828 27.85 -14.79 -7.37
C TYR A 828 27.08 -13.55 -6.87
N ILE A 829 27.76 -12.74 -6.05
CA ILE A 829 27.20 -11.51 -5.51
C ILE A 829 27.33 -10.41 -6.56
N VAL A 830 26.21 -9.85 -6.98
CA VAL A 830 26.15 -8.64 -7.80
C VAL A 830 25.87 -7.47 -6.87
N LEU A 831 26.87 -6.59 -6.73
CA LEU A 831 26.75 -5.37 -5.94
C LEU A 831 26.04 -4.28 -6.77
N PRO A 832 25.20 -3.42 -6.14
CA PRO A 832 24.59 -2.28 -6.79
C PRO A 832 25.67 -1.28 -7.25
N SER A 833 25.30 -0.25 -8.01
CA SER A 833 26.27 0.76 -8.44
C SER A 833 26.89 1.46 -7.23
N GLY A 834 28.19 1.31 -7.03
CA GLY A 834 28.83 1.88 -5.84
C GLY A 834 30.35 1.79 -5.83
N ALA A 835 30.96 2.59 -4.95
CA ALA A 835 32.39 2.57 -4.75
C ALA A 835 32.74 1.62 -3.60
N VAL A 836 33.58 0.64 -3.90
CA VAL A 836 34.31 -0.11 -2.87
C VAL A 836 35.46 0.79 -2.40
N GLN A 837 35.70 0.92 -1.10
CA GLN A 837 37.02 1.37 -0.65
C GLN A 837 38.03 0.32 -1.14
N GLY A 838 38.67 0.54 -2.28
CA GLY A 838 39.86 -0.23 -2.60
C GLY A 838 40.94 0.13 -1.59
N ILE A 839 41.79 -0.84 -1.21
CA ILE A 839 42.97 -0.62 -0.37
C ILE A 839 43.68 0.65 -0.86
N SER A 840 43.55 1.73 -0.08
CA SER A 840 44.29 2.96 -0.31
C SER A 840 45.77 2.64 -0.09
N ALA A 841 46.52 2.48 -1.18
CA ALA A 841 47.98 2.58 -1.15
C ALA A 841 48.34 4.01 -0.74
N GLY A 842 48.49 4.22 0.57
CA GLY A 842 48.92 5.50 1.13
C GLY A 842 50.38 5.76 0.77
N PHE A 843 50.62 6.55 -0.27
CA PHE A 843 51.96 7.05 -0.56
C PHE A 843 52.33 8.14 0.47
N TYR A 844 53.29 7.86 1.35
CA TYR A 844 53.89 8.89 2.18
C TYR A 844 55.20 9.38 1.55
N ALA A 845 55.32 10.70 1.40
CA ALA A 845 56.57 11.32 1.00
C ALA A 845 57.60 11.18 2.14
N ASP A 846 58.84 10.79 1.82
CA ASP A 846 59.95 10.63 2.78
C ASP A 846 60.33 11.95 3.50
N GLN A 847 59.79 13.10 3.10
CA GLN A 847 60.15 14.39 3.69
C GLN A 847 58.95 15.32 3.88
N THR A 848 58.86 15.90 5.08
CA THR A 848 57.79 16.81 5.50
C THR A 848 57.96 18.27 5.06
N ASN A 849 59.02 18.60 4.29
CA ASN A 849 59.24 19.93 3.72
C ASN A 849 59.92 19.85 2.36
N VAL A 850 59.16 20.04 1.28
CA VAL A 850 59.67 20.00 -0.11
C VAL A 850 59.66 21.41 -0.69
N CYS A 851 60.81 21.90 -1.14
CA CYS A 851 60.92 23.17 -1.86
C CYS A 851 60.59 23.00 -3.35
N GLU A 852 60.11 24.06 -4.00
CA GLU A 852 59.76 24.08 -5.42
C GLU A 852 60.95 23.63 -6.31
N GLY A 853 60.73 22.59 -7.13
CA GLY A 853 61.72 22.03 -8.06
C GLY A 853 62.52 20.82 -7.55
N ALA A 854 62.22 20.28 -6.36
CA ALA A 854 62.88 19.07 -5.85
C ALA A 854 62.25 17.76 -6.37
N THR A 855 63.08 16.74 -6.61
CA THR A 855 62.63 15.36 -6.89
C THR A 855 62.37 14.63 -5.57
N VAL A 856 61.15 14.12 -5.39
CA VAL A 856 60.73 13.36 -4.20
C VAL A 856 60.63 11.87 -4.56
N GLY A 857 61.19 11.01 -3.71
CA GLY A 857 61.01 9.55 -3.81
C GLY A 857 59.86 9.09 -2.94
N PHE A 858 59.01 8.21 -3.48
CA PHE A 858 57.97 7.52 -2.73
C PHE A 858 58.47 6.12 -2.37
N ASN A 859 58.27 5.71 -1.12
CA ASN A 859 58.54 4.34 -0.69
C ASN A 859 57.23 3.57 -0.60
N ASP A 860 57.24 2.36 -1.14
CA ASP A 860 56.17 1.38 -1.03
C ASP A 860 56.45 0.49 0.19
N SER A 861 55.46 0.33 1.07
CA SER A 861 55.52 -0.56 2.21
C SER A 861 54.38 -1.58 2.22
N SER A 862 53.85 -1.97 1.06
CA SER A 862 52.87 -3.03 0.97
C SER A 862 53.43 -4.33 1.59
N THR A 863 52.77 -4.86 2.62
CA THR A 863 52.93 -6.24 3.06
C THR A 863 51.69 -7.00 2.64
N GLY A 864 51.84 -7.96 1.74
CA GLY A 864 50.82 -8.96 1.42
C GLY A 864 50.81 -10.10 2.42
#